data_AF-A0A8H5UX68-F1
#
_entry.id   AF-A0A8H5UX68-F1
#
_cell.length_a   1.000
_cell.length_b   1.000
_cell.length_c   1.000
_cell.angle_alpha   90.00
_cell.angle_beta   90.00
_cell.angle_gamma   90.00
#
_symmetry.space_group_name_H-M   'P 1'
#
loop_
_entity.id
_entity.type
_entity.pdbx_description
1 polymer ?
#
loop_
_entity_poly.entity_id
_entity_poly.type
_entity_poly.pdbx_seq_one_letter_code
_entity_poly.pdbx_strand_id
1 'polypeptide(L)'
;MKVISIIPIHMFLFLHCIHAIYLPKDDDPGILIPDHQSFDEPVELRLKWTPCNLGVREFKELEKNKAFQCSPLDVPLDYTNLSRGTTTLNLIMLKAPEKSKTEKLYKGSIIVNFGGPGTSGVQTLLQMDPNDTLSMFGGRYDIVSFDPRGTGNTLVPPDDNGTLTQMVEELIYTAQNSSYFLSAREAITEHLISDGLDYISTFTESFLTKDEARSFRGTAFVARDVAEIALQIGNRINYWGISYGTVVGQVLAGMFPDRIGRMLLDGNLLADDYVDNLGLDSTRDARKALYHFYDECMAAANNSCHSANKLPKKRDDFLEVLNRVFMVCTGVGGGLGSAKSLALSDLVLGALYNIDGYLWLDELIDTALEGNRSMCSQSPGFGNSTTWNPHVDLAYLAIWCSDATFRAETPGEVLSLFQDDQAQDNPFFLSTLLQASVCFRWNTHAAEAINLTSLSRVKTTIPILLVNGKYDPATALGNARKISARFPGSRVVVHEGVGHGFEVHSSNCTRDIVAKYFISDELPPQEVTCEPDKSVFELIDEKRKQTVGLAGKRSIPILLWNSSANKKRLRAQISAYFHIVSDMTGLFWHPGLISQVFLLPELVNRRLLSAKPTINTYQTSSSPTRSGGVKMSADILAAGGKASPSMGVEARNDNNGDLVTATEEQNLQRGLHERHLSMLGIAGAIGTGLFLGLGQSVQTGGPLGALLGYATVGLVVCAVQFALGEVAALLPVTGAFVRHAEFLVDPAWGFAIGWNLVYGNILSIPSEITAICVLFEFWTDINPSLWIMIFIVLTTVVGLCFVRVFGEVEFWFALLKILLVVFLIILGLVINLGGVPGTERIGFRYWKDPGPFVEYIASGSWGQFLGYWSVMTSAVFSFAGVESIAMAAAETRNPARAIPKACKNVFIRILVFYILAILIVGMLVRSDDERLNDQSGAAGQSPFVIAASAAGIPAIPSVVNAVVITSAWSASNQSLLAGTRVLYGLALKRQAPQIFLRTTAWGVPYVCVLFFTCFMFLSFMSLSNGAMTVFWWLVDLTAAGVLISWASILLNHIRLRLAMKKQGIPIEKLPWHNSWTFYSSCAGLFMTLLILLTGGFRVFTRGNWDPVGFVSSYLDIPLVTAAYLIWKFVKKTKVVPLAEIPLQDAFRKSEEDHEVVTA
;
A
#
# COMPACT_ATOMS: atom_id res chain seq x y z
N MET A 1 -12.17 53.20 18.09
CA MET A 1 -12.41 53.60 16.68
C MET A 1 -11.05 53.68 15.98
N LYS A 2 -10.86 53.02 14.83
CA LYS A 2 -9.61 52.82 14.03
C LYS A 2 -8.63 51.66 14.37
N VAL A 3 -9.12 50.48 14.79
CA VAL A 3 -8.33 49.20 14.67
C VAL A 3 -9.14 48.06 14.03
N ILE A 4 -10.42 48.27 13.72
CA ILE A 4 -11.35 47.20 13.27
C ILE A 4 -11.31 46.96 11.74
N SER A 5 -10.50 47.70 10.98
CA SER A 5 -10.52 47.62 9.50
C SER A 5 -9.37 46.81 8.87
N ILE A 6 -8.48 46.18 9.67
CA ILE A 6 -7.28 45.48 9.14
C ILE A 6 -7.44 43.95 9.15
N ILE A 7 -8.38 43.40 9.92
CA ILE A 7 -8.53 41.94 10.10
C ILE A 7 -9.16 41.22 8.89
N PRO A 8 -10.12 41.79 8.12
CA PRO A 8 -10.66 41.08 6.95
C PRO A 8 -9.63 41.01 5.80
N ILE A 9 -8.77 42.03 5.68
CA ILE A 9 -7.81 42.15 4.57
C ILE A 9 -6.62 41.19 4.78
N HIS A 10 -6.15 41.00 6.01
CA HIS A 10 -5.10 40.01 6.29
C HIS A 10 -5.60 38.56 6.25
N MET A 11 -6.85 38.28 6.60
CA MET A 11 -7.40 36.92 6.47
C MET A 11 -7.65 36.56 4.99
N PHE A 12 -8.09 37.53 4.16
CA PHE A 12 -8.24 37.32 2.72
C PHE A 12 -6.90 37.24 1.97
N LEU A 13 -5.89 38.01 2.40
CA LEU A 13 -4.51 37.89 1.91
C LEU A 13 -3.86 36.58 2.36
N PHE A 14 -4.16 36.07 3.56
CA PHE A 14 -3.65 34.77 4.03
C PHE A 14 -4.31 33.60 3.28
N LEU A 15 -5.60 33.71 2.95
CA LEU A 15 -6.30 32.74 2.08
C LEU A 15 -5.87 32.82 0.61
N HIS A 16 -5.57 34.01 0.07
CA HIS A 16 -5.01 34.16 -1.28
C HIS A 16 -3.54 33.71 -1.36
N CYS A 17 -2.74 33.91 -0.31
CA CYS A 17 -1.39 33.35 -0.24
C CYS A 17 -1.41 31.82 -0.17
N ILE A 18 -2.39 31.19 0.49
CA ILE A 18 -2.52 29.72 0.51
C ILE A 18 -3.02 29.17 -0.83
N HIS A 19 -3.85 29.92 -1.58
CA HIS A 19 -4.24 29.53 -2.94
C HIS A 19 -3.13 29.74 -3.98
N ALA A 20 -2.23 30.71 -3.76
CA ALA A 20 -1.10 30.99 -4.66
C ALA A 20 0.15 30.11 -4.39
N ILE A 21 0.22 29.42 -3.25
CA ILE A 21 1.33 28.50 -2.89
C ILE A 21 1.05 27.05 -3.36
N TYR A 22 -0.12 26.76 -3.94
CA TYR A 22 -0.54 25.39 -4.34
C TYR A 22 -0.72 25.15 -5.84
N LEU A 23 -0.15 26.00 -6.70
CA LEU A 23 0.00 25.67 -8.12
C LEU A 23 1.50 25.71 -8.48
N PRO A 24 2.08 24.63 -9.04
CA PRO A 24 3.31 24.78 -9.79
C PRO A 24 2.99 25.71 -10.97
N LYS A 25 3.49 26.95 -10.91
CA LYS A 25 3.82 27.70 -12.12
C LYS A 25 5.18 27.18 -12.53
N ASP A 26 5.19 26.16 -13.37
CA ASP A 26 6.35 25.89 -14.20
C ASP A 26 6.31 26.92 -15.35
N ASP A 27 7.28 27.82 -15.33
CA ASP A 27 7.70 28.56 -16.50
C ASP A 27 8.27 27.53 -17.50
N ASP A 28 7.45 27.07 -18.45
CA ASP A 28 7.95 26.33 -19.61
C ASP A 28 8.33 27.36 -20.70
N PRO A 29 9.62 27.47 -21.09
CA PRO A 29 10.04 28.35 -22.15
C PRO A 29 9.44 27.86 -23.48
N GLY A 30 8.44 28.59 -23.97
CA GLY A 30 7.80 28.49 -25.28
C GLY A 30 8.35 27.41 -26.23
N ILE A 31 7.75 26.23 -26.19
CA ILE A 31 7.86 25.26 -27.28
C ILE A 31 6.95 25.74 -28.40
N LEU A 32 7.55 26.21 -29.49
CA LEU A 32 6.88 26.45 -30.76
C LEU A 32 6.38 25.11 -31.32
N ILE A 33 5.14 24.75 -31.02
CA ILE A 33 4.44 23.64 -31.69
C ILE A 33 3.96 24.17 -33.05
N PRO A 34 4.38 23.60 -34.20
CA PRO A 34 3.86 24.02 -35.49
C PRO A 34 2.36 23.72 -35.59
N ASP A 35 1.59 24.68 -36.13
CA ASP A 35 0.20 24.50 -36.54
C ASP A 35 0.05 23.19 -37.35
N HIS A 36 -0.65 22.20 -36.80
CA HIS A 36 -0.98 20.99 -37.55
C HIS A 36 -2.12 21.29 -38.54
N GLN A 37 -1.86 21.03 -39.82
CA GLN A 37 -2.77 21.20 -40.95
C GLN A 37 -4.17 20.62 -40.70
N SER A 38 -5.20 21.39 -41.06
CA SER A 38 -6.60 20.95 -41.09
C SER A 38 -6.82 19.86 -42.15
N PHE A 39 -7.53 18.79 -41.79
CA PHE A 39 -7.86 17.62 -42.64
C PHE A 39 -8.81 17.90 -43.82
N ASP A 40 -9.14 19.16 -44.11
CA ASP A 40 -10.02 19.52 -45.21
C ASP A 40 -9.28 19.63 -46.56
N GLU A 41 -7.97 19.45 -46.60
CA GLU A 41 -7.21 19.31 -47.85
C GLU A 41 -7.10 17.83 -48.29
N PRO A 42 -7.42 17.50 -49.55
CA PRO A 42 -7.36 16.13 -50.05
C PRO A 42 -5.89 15.69 -50.17
N VAL A 43 -5.42 14.89 -49.21
CA VAL A 43 -4.11 14.26 -49.30
C VAL A 43 -4.21 13.09 -50.27
N GLU A 44 -3.49 13.16 -51.41
CA GLU A 44 -3.24 11.99 -52.26
C GLU A 44 -2.69 10.85 -51.39
N LEU A 45 -3.34 9.68 -51.40
CA LEU A 45 -2.87 8.45 -50.75
C LEU A 45 -1.40 8.20 -51.11
N ARG A 46 -0.46 8.46 -50.17
CA ARG A 46 0.98 8.36 -50.47
C ARG A 46 1.58 6.97 -50.22
N LEU A 47 0.90 6.10 -49.47
CA LEU A 47 1.42 4.78 -49.13
C LEU A 47 1.31 3.82 -50.32
N LYS A 48 2.46 3.30 -50.76
CA LYS A 48 2.56 2.29 -51.83
C LYS A 48 2.58 0.90 -51.23
N TRP A 49 1.40 0.30 -51.14
CA TRP A 49 1.23 -1.09 -50.68
C TRP A 49 1.76 -2.10 -51.70
N THR A 50 2.66 -2.98 -51.25
CA THR A 50 3.25 -4.06 -52.07
C THR A 50 3.00 -5.41 -51.41
N PRO A 51 3.10 -6.54 -52.14
CA PRO A 51 3.10 -7.85 -51.50
C PRO A 51 4.18 -7.91 -50.41
N CYS A 52 3.84 -8.44 -49.24
CA CYS A 52 4.79 -8.55 -48.14
C CYS A 52 5.99 -9.45 -48.51
N ASN A 53 7.18 -8.96 -48.20
CA ASN A 53 8.43 -9.71 -48.29
C ASN A 53 9.31 -9.27 -47.11
N LEU A 54 9.11 -9.92 -45.97
CA LEU A 54 9.82 -9.69 -44.72
C LEU A 54 11.22 -10.33 -44.75
N GLY A 55 11.56 -11.12 -45.78
CA GLY A 55 12.89 -11.73 -45.93
C GLY A 55 13.19 -12.84 -44.92
N VAL A 56 12.19 -13.29 -44.16
CA VAL A 56 12.30 -14.27 -43.07
C VAL A 56 11.69 -15.60 -43.51
N ARG A 57 12.45 -16.70 -43.35
CA ARG A 57 12.06 -18.02 -43.88
C ARG A 57 10.78 -18.56 -43.24
N GLU A 58 10.58 -18.27 -41.96
CA GLU A 58 9.48 -18.70 -41.12
C GLU A 58 8.13 -18.14 -41.61
N PHE A 59 8.13 -16.96 -42.23
CA PHE A 59 6.91 -16.29 -42.69
C PHE A 59 6.61 -16.48 -44.18
N LYS A 60 7.51 -17.13 -44.92
CA LYS A 60 7.40 -17.30 -46.38
C LYS A 60 6.11 -17.96 -46.86
N GLU A 61 5.52 -18.85 -46.06
CA GLU A 61 4.22 -19.47 -46.39
C GLU A 61 3.03 -18.54 -46.10
N LEU A 62 3.10 -17.75 -45.02
CA LEU A 62 2.07 -16.76 -44.67
C LEU A 62 2.06 -15.59 -45.67
N GLU A 63 3.23 -15.16 -46.12
CA GLU A 63 3.42 -14.10 -47.13
C GLU A 63 2.81 -14.44 -48.50
N LYS A 64 2.60 -15.73 -48.81
CA LYS A 64 1.91 -16.13 -50.06
C LYS A 64 0.44 -15.73 -50.07
N ASN A 65 -0.15 -15.46 -48.91
CA ASN A 65 -1.52 -15.02 -48.83
C ASN A 65 -1.66 -13.59 -49.36
N LYS A 66 -2.28 -13.45 -50.53
CA LYS A 66 -2.49 -12.18 -51.25
C LYS A 66 -3.40 -11.17 -50.52
N ALA A 67 -3.97 -11.55 -49.37
CA ALA A 67 -4.71 -10.66 -48.50
C ALA A 67 -3.79 -9.67 -47.76
N PHE A 68 -2.54 -10.05 -47.50
CA PHE A 68 -1.56 -9.19 -46.81
C PHE A 68 -0.76 -8.32 -47.78
N GLN A 69 -0.55 -7.06 -47.41
CA GLN A 69 0.32 -6.11 -48.10
C GLN A 69 1.18 -5.38 -47.09
N CYS A 70 2.38 -4.97 -47.48
CA CYS A 70 3.31 -4.25 -46.63
C CYS A 70 3.74 -2.93 -47.29
N SER A 71 4.07 -1.94 -46.46
CA SER A 71 4.59 -0.65 -46.88
C SER A 71 5.56 -0.10 -45.84
N PRO A 72 6.70 0.47 -46.24
CA PRO A 72 7.47 1.34 -45.35
C PRO A 72 6.76 2.69 -45.20
N LEU A 73 6.96 3.37 -44.08
CA LEU A 73 6.56 4.75 -43.87
C LEU A 73 7.66 5.52 -43.14
N ASP A 74 8.20 6.56 -43.76
CA ASP A 74 9.17 7.44 -43.11
C ASP A 74 8.47 8.45 -42.22
N VAL A 75 8.89 8.51 -40.97
CA VAL A 75 8.41 9.44 -39.93
C VAL A 75 9.59 10.18 -39.30
N PRO A 76 9.39 11.36 -38.68
CA PRO A 76 10.45 12.03 -37.94
C PRO A 76 11.07 11.12 -36.87
N LEU A 77 12.40 11.08 -36.81
CA LEU A 77 13.10 10.36 -35.74
C LEU A 77 12.79 10.99 -34.38
N ASP A 78 12.77 12.32 -34.31
CA ASP A 78 12.47 13.11 -33.12
C ASP A 78 11.38 14.14 -33.43
N TYR A 79 10.17 13.94 -32.89
CA TYR A 79 9.06 14.89 -33.08
C TYR A 79 9.25 16.20 -32.32
N THR A 80 10.13 16.24 -31.31
CA THR A 80 10.50 17.49 -30.61
C THR A 80 11.55 18.29 -31.38
N ASN A 81 12.28 17.64 -32.29
CA ASN A 81 13.30 18.28 -33.12
C ASN A 81 13.40 17.63 -34.50
N LEU A 82 12.64 18.18 -35.46
CA LEU A 82 12.56 17.68 -36.84
C LEU A 82 13.89 17.72 -37.62
N SER A 83 14.92 18.42 -37.11
CA SER A 83 16.25 18.45 -37.76
C SER A 83 17.06 17.17 -37.59
N ARG A 84 16.65 16.25 -36.70
CA ARG A 84 17.36 15.00 -36.39
C ARG A 84 17.13 13.85 -37.38
N GLY A 85 16.47 14.12 -38.51
CA GLY A 85 16.24 13.14 -39.57
C GLY A 85 14.99 12.29 -39.37
N THR A 86 14.91 11.18 -40.10
CA THR A 86 13.74 10.30 -40.16
C THR A 86 14.09 8.87 -39.78
N THR A 87 13.08 8.11 -39.34
CA THR A 87 13.13 6.66 -39.17
C THR A 87 11.99 6.02 -39.98
N THR A 88 12.14 4.75 -40.35
CA THR A 88 11.16 4.04 -41.18
C THR A 88 10.36 3.05 -40.33
N LEU A 89 9.03 3.24 -40.32
CA LEU A 89 8.07 2.30 -39.76
C LEU A 89 7.75 1.21 -40.77
N ASN A 90 7.69 -0.04 -40.31
CA ASN A 90 7.22 -1.16 -41.12
C ASN A 90 5.71 -1.33 -40.90
N LEU A 91 4.93 -1.22 -41.97
CA LEU A 91 3.47 -1.39 -41.94
C LEU A 91 3.05 -2.69 -42.62
N ILE A 92 2.02 -3.32 -42.08
CA ILE A 92 1.28 -4.42 -42.71
C ILE A 92 -0.20 -4.05 -42.80
N MET A 93 -0.86 -4.51 -43.85
CA MET A 93 -2.29 -4.37 -44.04
C MET A 93 -2.89 -5.71 -44.44
N LEU A 94 -3.94 -6.11 -43.73
CA LEU A 94 -4.87 -7.14 -44.15
C LEU A 94 -6.04 -6.49 -44.88
N LYS A 95 -6.19 -6.79 -46.17
CA LYS A 95 -7.25 -6.20 -47.01
C LYS A 95 -8.63 -6.75 -46.66
N ALA A 96 -9.61 -5.85 -46.62
CA ALA A 96 -11.03 -6.20 -46.63
C ALA A 96 -11.37 -7.04 -47.88
N PRO A 97 -12.38 -7.93 -47.79
CA PRO A 97 -12.82 -8.73 -48.93
C PRO A 97 -13.20 -7.84 -50.12
N GLU A 98 -12.84 -8.24 -51.34
CA GLU A 98 -13.15 -7.48 -52.56
C GLU A 98 -14.65 -7.21 -52.69
N LYS A 99 -15.48 -8.17 -52.26
CA LYS A 99 -16.94 -8.05 -52.20
C LYS A 99 -17.40 -6.79 -51.46
N SER A 100 -16.77 -6.46 -50.32
CA SER A 100 -17.11 -5.27 -49.53
C SER A 100 -16.77 -3.96 -50.27
N LYS A 101 -15.71 -3.97 -51.08
CA LYS A 101 -15.31 -2.83 -51.93
C LYS A 101 -16.25 -2.69 -53.13
N THR A 102 -16.64 -3.79 -53.76
CA THR A 102 -17.58 -3.79 -54.90
C THR A 102 -19.02 -3.45 -54.50
N GLU A 103 -19.46 -3.80 -53.30
CA GLU A 103 -20.82 -3.54 -52.79
C GLU A 103 -20.95 -2.18 -52.06
N LYS A 104 -19.93 -1.30 -52.13
CA LYS A 104 -19.86 -0.01 -51.41
C LYS A 104 -20.07 -0.11 -49.89
N LEU A 105 -19.73 -1.25 -49.29
CA LEU A 105 -19.82 -1.47 -47.86
C LEU A 105 -18.52 -1.09 -47.12
N TYR A 106 -17.44 -0.82 -47.86
CA TYR A 106 -16.12 -0.43 -47.32
C TYR A 106 -16.18 0.90 -46.54
N LYS A 107 -15.56 0.94 -45.36
CA LYS A 107 -15.64 2.04 -44.39
C LYS A 107 -14.29 2.67 -44.03
N GLY A 108 -13.20 2.24 -44.67
CA GLY A 108 -11.84 2.74 -44.43
C GLY A 108 -10.95 1.69 -43.79
N SER A 109 -9.95 2.15 -43.01
CA SER A 109 -8.97 1.28 -42.36
C SER A 109 -9.01 1.45 -40.84
N ILE A 110 -8.65 0.41 -40.10
CA ILE A 110 -8.45 0.41 -38.64
C ILE A 110 -6.97 0.18 -38.37
N ILE A 111 -6.35 1.07 -37.60
CA ILE A 111 -4.97 0.91 -37.13
C ILE A 111 -4.99 0.10 -35.84
N VAL A 112 -4.27 -1.01 -35.80
CA VAL A 112 -4.25 -1.95 -34.69
C VAL A 112 -2.87 -1.99 -34.06
N ASN A 113 -2.83 -1.84 -32.75
CA ASN A 113 -1.66 -2.14 -31.92
C ASN A 113 -2.03 -3.26 -30.95
N PHE A 114 -1.40 -4.42 -31.11
CA PHE A 114 -1.69 -5.62 -30.32
C PHE A 114 -1.16 -5.57 -28.88
N GLY A 115 -0.44 -4.51 -28.50
CA GLY A 115 0.16 -4.37 -27.18
C GLY A 115 1.36 -5.29 -26.97
N GLY A 116 1.78 -5.38 -25.70
CA GLY A 116 3.13 -5.81 -25.34
C GLY A 116 4.14 -4.82 -25.94
N PRO A 117 4.69 -3.85 -25.18
CA PRO A 117 5.52 -2.79 -25.76
C PRO A 117 6.62 -3.31 -26.70
N GLY A 118 7.15 -4.52 -26.49
CA GLY A 118 8.17 -5.16 -27.35
C GLY A 118 7.67 -5.99 -28.54
N THR A 119 6.36 -6.11 -28.76
CA THR A 119 5.78 -6.98 -29.79
C THR A 119 5.70 -6.29 -31.15
N SER A 120 6.13 -6.98 -32.20
CA SER A 120 5.95 -6.54 -33.60
C SER A 120 4.48 -6.69 -34.03
N GLY A 121 3.84 -5.57 -34.40
CA GLY A 121 2.49 -5.59 -34.97
C GLY A 121 2.46 -6.20 -36.38
N VAL A 122 3.56 -6.06 -37.15
CA VAL A 122 3.70 -6.69 -38.46
C VAL A 122 3.65 -8.21 -38.37
N GLN A 123 4.48 -8.77 -37.49
CA GLN A 123 4.51 -10.21 -37.24
C GLN A 123 3.15 -10.70 -36.71
N THR A 124 2.56 -9.99 -35.76
CA THR A 124 1.34 -10.44 -35.08
C THR A 124 0.17 -10.51 -36.05
N LEU A 125 -0.07 -9.48 -36.86
CA LEU A 125 -1.16 -9.49 -37.83
C LEU A 125 -0.98 -10.58 -38.88
N LEU A 126 0.27 -10.86 -39.30
CA LEU A 126 0.57 -11.89 -40.29
C LEU A 126 0.24 -13.31 -39.80
N GLN A 127 0.26 -13.53 -38.49
CA GLN A 127 -0.02 -14.81 -37.84
C GLN A 127 -1.50 -15.03 -37.52
N MET A 128 -2.34 -13.99 -37.58
CA MET A 128 -3.78 -14.10 -37.32
C MET A 128 -4.55 -14.71 -38.50
N ASP A 129 -5.69 -15.36 -38.22
CA ASP A 129 -6.59 -15.82 -39.27
C ASP A 129 -7.24 -14.61 -39.97
N PRO A 130 -7.05 -14.46 -41.29
CA PRO A 130 -7.59 -13.30 -42.02
C PRO A 130 -9.12 -13.18 -41.96
N ASN A 131 -9.84 -14.30 -42.04
CA ASN A 131 -11.29 -14.29 -42.13
C ASN A 131 -11.91 -13.95 -40.77
N ASP A 132 -11.41 -14.56 -39.70
CA ASP A 132 -11.86 -14.28 -38.34
C ASP A 132 -11.58 -12.81 -37.96
N THR A 133 -10.35 -12.33 -38.19
CA THR A 133 -9.95 -10.95 -37.91
C THR A 133 -10.83 -9.92 -38.63
N LEU A 134 -11.13 -10.15 -39.92
CA LEU A 134 -12.00 -9.26 -40.69
C LEU A 134 -13.45 -9.31 -40.22
N SER A 135 -13.91 -10.49 -39.77
CA SER A 135 -15.30 -10.68 -39.33
C SER A 135 -15.65 -9.87 -38.08
N MET A 136 -14.68 -9.62 -37.19
CA MET A 136 -14.84 -8.80 -35.98
C MET A 136 -15.37 -7.39 -36.27
N PHE A 137 -15.00 -6.84 -37.44
CA PHE A 137 -15.41 -5.51 -37.89
C PHE A 137 -16.39 -5.58 -39.07
N GLY A 138 -17.11 -6.70 -39.19
CA GLY A 138 -18.10 -6.98 -40.23
C GLY A 138 -17.55 -7.06 -41.66
N GLY A 139 -16.25 -7.25 -41.82
CA GLY A 139 -15.58 -7.36 -43.13
C GLY A 139 -15.55 -6.05 -43.93
N ARG A 140 -15.73 -4.88 -43.29
CA ARG A 140 -15.86 -3.58 -43.97
C ARG A 140 -14.60 -2.71 -43.91
N TYR A 141 -13.57 -3.14 -43.19
CA TYR A 141 -12.36 -2.37 -42.92
C TYR A 141 -11.12 -3.10 -43.40
N ASP A 142 -10.17 -2.35 -43.96
CA ASP A 142 -8.78 -2.82 -44.07
C ASP A 142 -8.16 -2.75 -42.65
N ILE A 143 -7.44 -3.78 -42.22
CA ILE A 143 -6.79 -3.82 -40.91
C ILE A 143 -5.32 -3.52 -41.09
N VAL A 144 -4.83 -2.42 -40.53
CA VAL A 144 -3.45 -1.96 -40.64
C VAL A 144 -2.76 -2.13 -39.29
N SER A 145 -1.61 -2.77 -39.26
CA SER A 145 -0.74 -2.78 -38.09
C SER A 145 0.66 -2.32 -38.49
N PHE A 146 1.49 -2.06 -37.50
CA PHE A 146 2.83 -1.53 -37.68
C PHE A 146 3.76 -2.06 -36.60
N ASP A 147 5.06 -1.97 -36.84
CA ASP A 147 6.07 -2.20 -35.81
C ASP A 147 6.28 -0.90 -35.03
N PRO A 148 5.87 -0.82 -33.74
CA PRO A 148 6.19 0.34 -32.90
C PRO A 148 7.70 0.53 -32.78
N ARG A 149 8.12 1.76 -32.49
CA ARG A 149 9.51 2.11 -32.25
C ARG A 149 10.10 1.21 -31.17
N GLY A 150 11.13 0.45 -31.52
CA GLY A 150 11.74 -0.55 -30.63
C GLY A 150 11.52 -2.00 -31.06
N THR A 151 10.64 -2.28 -32.02
CA THR A 151 10.22 -3.65 -32.36
C THR A 151 10.45 -3.97 -33.84
N GLY A 152 10.47 -5.26 -34.17
CA GLY A 152 10.56 -5.73 -35.55
C GLY A 152 11.84 -5.24 -36.21
N ASN A 153 11.70 -4.34 -37.19
CA ASN A 153 12.82 -3.65 -37.86
C ASN A 153 12.83 -2.12 -37.65
N THR A 154 12.06 -1.60 -36.69
CA THR A 154 11.91 -0.17 -36.45
C THR A 154 12.63 0.23 -35.17
N LEU A 155 13.78 0.91 -35.30
CA LEU A 155 14.62 1.31 -34.17
C LEU A 155 14.85 0.14 -33.21
N VAL A 156 15.34 -1.02 -33.66
CA VAL A 156 15.50 -2.22 -32.81
C VAL A 156 16.64 -1.98 -31.80
N PRO A 157 16.53 -2.44 -30.54
CA PRO A 157 17.66 -2.32 -29.62
C PRO A 157 18.84 -3.16 -30.11
N PRO A 158 20.08 -2.68 -29.99
CA PRO A 158 21.25 -3.47 -30.38
C PRO A 158 21.35 -4.74 -29.53
N ASP A 159 21.78 -5.85 -30.16
CA ASP A 159 21.95 -7.14 -29.48
C ASP A 159 22.94 -7.01 -28.32
N ASP A 160 22.56 -7.54 -27.16
CA ASP A 160 23.40 -7.62 -25.98
C ASP A 160 23.56 -9.09 -25.55
N ASN A 161 24.02 -9.96 -26.47
CA ASN A 161 24.49 -11.33 -26.24
C ASN A 161 23.85 -12.06 -25.03
N GLY A 162 22.52 -12.18 -25.01
CA GLY A 162 21.78 -13.02 -24.06
C GLY A 162 21.76 -12.59 -22.59
N THR A 163 22.21 -11.39 -22.24
CA THR A 163 22.43 -10.98 -20.84
C THR A 163 21.15 -10.93 -19.98
N LEU A 164 19.98 -10.62 -20.54
CA LEU A 164 18.73 -10.47 -19.77
C LEU A 164 18.00 -11.80 -19.48
N THR A 165 17.82 -12.67 -20.49
CA THR A 165 17.22 -13.99 -20.27
C THR A 165 18.13 -14.85 -19.39
N GLN A 166 19.46 -14.76 -19.58
CA GLN A 166 20.43 -15.39 -18.67
C GLN A 166 20.33 -14.80 -17.27
N MET A 167 20.16 -13.48 -17.10
CA MET A 167 19.95 -12.85 -15.78
C MET A 167 18.76 -13.46 -15.05
N VAL A 168 17.58 -13.49 -15.68
CA VAL A 168 16.36 -14.02 -15.05
C VAL A 168 16.56 -15.50 -14.72
N GLU A 169 17.17 -16.28 -15.61
CA GLU A 169 17.48 -17.69 -15.35
C GLU A 169 18.50 -17.90 -14.22
N GLU A 170 19.55 -17.08 -14.14
CA GLU A 170 20.60 -17.13 -13.11
C GLU A 170 20.10 -16.66 -11.74
N LEU A 171 19.30 -15.58 -11.70
CA LEU A 171 18.67 -15.07 -10.48
C LEU A 171 17.69 -16.10 -9.91
N ILE A 172 16.85 -16.69 -10.78
CA ILE A 172 15.93 -17.78 -10.44
C ILE A 172 16.71 -19.02 -9.96
N TYR A 173 17.78 -19.39 -10.67
CA TYR A 173 18.63 -20.54 -10.32
C TYR A 173 19.29 -20.36 -8.95
N THR A 174 19.81 -19.17 -8.67
CA THR A 174 20.45 -18.78 -7.40
C THR A 174 19.42 -18.79 -6.26
N ALA A 175 18.22 -18.24 -6.50
CA ALA A 175 17.11 -18.26 -5.55
C ALA A 175 16.65 -19.68 -5.17
N GLN A 176 16.75 -20.64 -6.09
CA GLN A 176 16.26 -22.01 -5.87
C GLN A 176 17.30 -22.99 -5.30
N ASN A 177 18.59 -22.75 -5.53
CA ASN A 177 19.65 -23.68 -5.14
C ASN A 177 20.47 -23.25 -3.92
N SER A 178 20.26 -22.05 -3.39
CA SER A 178 20.96 -21.64 -2.17
C SER A 178 20.39 -22.32 -0.92
N SER A 179 21.28 -23.00 -0.19
CA SER A 179 21.01 -23.63 1.12
C SER A 179 20.96 -22.63 2.28
N TYR A 180 21.19 -21.34 2.04
CA TYR A 180 21.18 -20.27 3.06
C TYR A 180 19.77 -19.70 3.35
N PHE A 181 18.75 -20.06 2.57
CA PHE A 181 17.44 -19.38 2.56
C PHE A 181 16.32 -20.18 3.24
N LEU A 182 16.45 -20.41 4.55
CA LEU A 182 15.50 -21.24 5.31
C LEU A 182 14.68 -20.51 6.40
N SER A 183 14.79 -19.19 6.62
CA SER A 183 14.03 -18.59 7.74
C SER A 183 13.56 -17.12 7.67
N ALA A 184 13.59 -16.41 6.55
CA ALA A 184 12.89 -15.12 6.46
C ALA A 184 12.39 -14.86 5.04
N ARG A 185 11.09 -14.63 4.88
CA ARG A 185 10.46 -14.29 3.59
C ARG A 185 10.97 -12.93 3.06
N GLU A 186 11.33 -12.03 3.98
CA GLU A 186 11.82 -10.67 3.73
C GLU A 186 13.31 -10.70 3.31
N ALA A 187 14.21 -11.35 4.06
CA ALA A 187 15.64 -11.43 3.71
C ALA A 187 15.96 -12.16 2.38
N ILE A 188 15.08 -13.06 1.91
CA ILE A 188 15.21 -13.72 0.59
C ILE A 188 14.87 -12.75 -0.53
N THR A 189 13.89 -11.89 -0.29
CA THR A 189 13.39 -10.91 -1.25
C THR A 189 14.38 -9.74 -1.33
N GLU A 190 14.94 -9.31 -0.21
CA GLU A 190 15.99 -8.28 -0.10
C GLU A 190 17.23 -8.61 -0.92
N HIS A 191 17.78 -9.81 -0.72
CA HIS A 191 19.01 -10.22 -1.38
C HIS A 191 18.80 -10.46 -2.88
N LEU A 192 17.64 -11.01 -3.26
CA LEU A 192 17.26 -11.18 -4.66
C LEU A 192 17.07 -9.83 -5.37
N ILE A 193 16.47 -8.85 -4.68
CA ILE A 193 16.33 -7.49 -5.20
C ILE A 193 17.69 -6.79 -5.27
N SER A 194 18.56 -6.96 -4.27
CA SER A 194 19.91 -6.38 -4.27
C SER A 194 20.78 -6.93 -5.41
N ASP A 195 20.88 -8.25 -5.53
CA ASP A 195 21.61 -8.89 -6.63
C ASP A 195 21.01 -8.50 -8.00
N GLY A 196 19.67 -8.37 -8.05
CA GLY A 196 18.95 -7.85 -9.21
C GLY A 196 19.37 -6.43 -9.55
N LEU A 197 19.34 -5.49 -8.60
CA LEU A 197 19.67 -4.08 -8.80
C LEU A 197 21.11 -3.86 -9.28
N ASP A 198 22.09 -4.57 -8.70
CA ASP A 198 23.50 -4.47 -9.09
C ASP A 198 23.73 -5.00 -10.53
N TYR A 199 23.09 -6.11 -10.86
CA TYR A 199 23.15 -6.66 -12.21
C TYR A 199 22.46 -5.72 -13.22
N ILE A 200 21.27 -5.21 -12.88
CA ILE A 200 20.50 -4.28 -13.74
C ILE A 200 21.30 -2.99 -13.98
N SER A 201 22.04 -2.49 -12.98
CA SER A 201 22.93 -1.33 -13.14
C SER A 201 24.00 -1.59 -14.22
N THR A 202 24.65 -2.75 -14.14
CA THR A 202 25.70 -3.17 -15.10
C THR A 202 25.12 -3.36 -16.52
N PHE A 203 23.95 -3.99 -16.61
CA PHE A 203 23.24 -4.19 -17.87
C PHE A 203 22.82 -2.86 -18.51
N THR A 204 22.22 -1.97 -17.72
CA THR A 204 21.77 -0.66 -18.20
C THR A 204 22.96 0.15 -18.71
N GLU A 205 24.09 0.16 -18.00
CA GLU A 205 25.32 0.82 -18.48
C GLU A 205 25.81 0.26 -19.81
N SER A 206 25.84 -1.07 -19.99
CA SER A 206 26.19 -1.71 -21.28
C SER A 206 25.24 -1.27 -22.39
N PHE A 207 23.92 -1.32 -22.13
CA PHE A 207 22.88 -0.94 -23.08
C PHE A 207 22.98 0.54 -23.50
N LEU A 208 23.18 1.45 -22.55
CA LEU A 208 23.28 2.89 -22.77
C LEU A 208 24.46 3.30 -23.66
N THR A 209 25.57 2.56 -23.62
CA THR A 209 26.74 2.88 -24.45
C THR A 209 26.56 2.51 -25.91
N LYS A 210 25.61 1.61 -26.24
CA LYS A 210 25.43 1.05 -27.58
C LYS A 210 24.21 1.58 -28.34
N ASP A 211 23.19 2.10 -27.66
CA ASP A 211 21.94 2.55 -28.29
C ASP A 211 21.76 4.08 -28.24
N GLU A 212 22.10 4.79 -29.32
CA GLU A 212 21.88 6.23 -29.44
C GLU A 212 20.39 6.60 -29.65
N ALA A 213 19.55 5.65 -30.11
CA ALA A 213 18.15 5.88 -30.44
C ALA A 213 17.18 5.58 -29.29
N ARG A 214 17.70 5.20 -28.12
CA ARG A 214 16.94 4.75 -26.94
C ARG A 214 15.83 5.70 -26.47
N SER A 215 16.07 7.01 -26.48
CA SER A 215 15.08 8.01 -26.02
C SER A 215 13.92 8.19 -27.00
N PHE A 216 14.04 7.76 -28.25
CA PHE A 216 13.03 7.99 -29.28
C PHE A 216 11.96 6.89 -29.35
N ARG A 217 11.94 5.97 -28.39
CA ARG A 217 11.04 4.79 -28.35
C ARG A 217 9.84 4.96 -27.42
N GLY A 218 9.65 6.14 -26.82
CA GLY A 218 8.56 6.39 -25.89
C GLY A 218 7.17 6.37 -26.53
N THR A 219 6.17 6.06 -25.72
CA THR A 219 4.76 5.92 -26.13
C THR A 219 4.19 7.19 -26.79
N ALA A 220 4.63 8.37 -26.37
CA ALA A 220 4.21 9.64 -26.97
C ALA A 220 4.55 9.71 -28.47
N PHE A 221 5.74 9.25 -28.85
CA PHE A 221 6.16 9.21 -30.25
C PHE A 221 5.42 8.13 -31.03
N VAL A 222 5.13 6.98 -30.43
CA VAL A 222 4.29 5.94 -31.04
C VAL A 222 2.87 6.46 -31.30
N ALA A 223 2.30 7.28 -30.41
CA ALA A 223 1.00 7.92 -30.65
C ALA A 223 1.06 8.90 -31.83
N ARG A 224 2.15 9.66 -32.00
CA ARG A 224 2.36 10.52 -33.17
C ARG A 224 2.54 9.71 -34.45
N ASP A 225 3.26 8.59 -34.41
CA ASP A 225 3.39 7.67 -35.52
C ASP A 225 2.02 7.14 -35.99
N VAL A 226 1.12 6.78 -35.06
CA VAL A 226 -0.25 6.36 -35.39
C VAL A 226 -1.04 7.49 -36.07
N ALA A 227 -0.88 8.74 -35.60
CA ALA A 227 -1.52 9.89 -36.21
C ALA A 227 -0.99 10.17 -37.63
N GLU A 228 0.30 9.92 -37.89
CA GLU A 228 0.90 9.98 -39.23
C GLU A 228 0.40 8.84 -40.13
N ILE A 229 0.35 7.60 -39.64
CA ILE A 229 -0.21 6.46 -40.40
C ILE A 229 -1.64 6.77 -40.84
N ALA A 230 -2.49 7.29 -39.93
CA ALA A 230 -3.86 7.66 -40.27
C ALA A 230 -3.95 8.76 -41.34
N LEU A 231 -3.07 9.77 -41.25
CA LEU A 231 -2.96 10.85 -42.24
C LEU A 231 -2.62 10.30 -43.63
N GLN A 232 -1.67 9.37 -43.71
CA GLN A 232 -1.17 8.82 -44.98
C GLN A 232 -2.13 7.82 -45.63
N ILE A 233 -2.98 7.17 -44.82
CA ILE A 233 -4.10 6.35 -45.29
C ILE A 233 -5.30 7.23 -45.74
N GLY A 234 -5.37 8.49 -45.30
CA GLY A 234 -6.45 9.41 -45.66
C GLY A 234 -7.76 9.16 -44.89
N ASN A 235 -7.68 8.62 -43.67
CA ASN A 235 -8.84 8.38 -42.81
C ASN A 235 -8.72 9.17 -41.49
N ARG A 236 -9.87 9.39 -40.82
CA ARG A 236 -9.85 9.67 -39.37
C ARG A 236 -9.18 8.51 -38.64
N ILE A 237 -8.69 8.77 -37.43
CA ILE A 237 -7.99 7.77 -36.62
C ILE A 237 -9.01 6.74 -36.12
N ASN A 238 -9.21 5.66 -36.88
CA ASN A 238 -9.89 4.47 -36.39
C ASN A 238 -8.82 3.56 -35.76
N TYR A 239 -8.96 3.24 -34.48
CA TYR A 239 -7.92 2.62 -33.69
C TYR A 239 -8.45 1.44 -32.87
N TRP A 240 -7.70 0.34 -32.85
CA TRP A 240 -7.89 -0.76 -31.93
C TRP A 240 -6.59 -0.98 -31.16
N GLY A 241 -6.61 -0.63 -29.87
CA GLY A 241 -5.50 -0.87 -28.96
C GLY A 241 -5.82 -2.05 -28.06
N ILE A 242 -4.92 -3.02 -28.00
CA ILE A 242 -5.00 -4.16 -27.07
C ILE A 242 -3.91 -4.01 -26.02
N SER A 243 -4.18 -4.28 -24.74
CA SER A 243 -3.14 -4.27 -23.70
C SER A 243 -2.40 -2.94 -23.63
N TYR A 244 -1.06 -2.92 -23.78
CA TYR A 244 -0.26 -1.69 -23.93
C TYR A 244 -0.74 -0.76 -25.05
N GLY A 245 -1.33 -1.29 -26.13
CA GLY A 245 -1.99 -0.48 -27.16
C GLY A 245 -3.11 0.40 -26.59
N THR A 246 -3.70 0.04 -25.45
CA THR A 246 -4.68 0.92 -24.77
C THR A 246 -4.03 2.14 -24.11
N VAL A 247 -2.75 2.08 -23.72
CA VAL A 247 -1.98 3.24 -23.25
C VAL A 247 -1.70 4.17 -24.44
N VAL A 248 -1.22 3.61 -25.56
CA VAL A 248 -1.04 4.37 -26.82
C VAL A 248 -2.36 5.04 -27.23
N GLY A 249 -3.49 4.32 -27.16
CA GLY A 249 -4.81 4.85 -27.48
C GLY A 249 -5.26 6.01 -26.57
N GLN A 250 -5.00 5.91 -25.27
CA GLN A 250 -5.27 7.01 -24.32
C GLN A 250 -4.45 8.27 -24.66
N VAL A 251 -3.14 8.10 -24.90
CA VAL A 251 -2.24 9.19 -25.27
C VAL A 251 -2.64 9.81 -26.61
N LEU A 252 -2.94 8.97 -27.60
CA LEU A 252 -3.41 9.38 -28.92
C LEU A 252 -4.71 10.20 -28.85
N ALA A 253 -5.67 9.76 -28.04
CA ALA A 253 -6.93 10.48 -27.83
C ALA A 253 -6.72 11.80 -27.09
N GLY A 254 -5.78 11.86 -26.14
CA GLY A 254 -5.41 13.10 -25.46
C GLY A 254 -4.70 14.10 -26.37
N MET A 255 -3.82 13.63 -27.26
CA MET A 255 -3.07 14.47 -28.19
C MET A 255 -3.90 14.95 -29.39
N PHE A 256 -4.79 14.10 -29.91
CA PHE A 256 -5.54 14.37 -31.15
C PHE A 256 -7.05 14.09 -31.02
N PRO A 257 -7.75 14.66 -30.02
CA PRO A 257 -9.13 14.32 -29.71
C PRO A 257 -10.10 14.52 -30.88
N ASP A 258 -9.90 15.57 -31.68
CA ASP A 258 -10.76 15.92 -32.81
C ASP A 258 -10.56 14.99 -34.02
N ARG A 259 -9.40 14.33 -34.11
CA ARG A 259 -9.05 13.41 -35.20
C ARG A 259 -9.49 11.97 -34.93
N ILE A 260 -9.95 11.67 -33.72
CA ILE A 260 -10.43 10.34 -33.34
C ILE A 260 -11.72 10.01 -34.11
N GLY A 261 -11.64 8.95 -34.91
CA GLY A 261 -12.77 8.25 -35.52
C GLY A 261 -13.34 7.26 -34.51
N ARG A 262 -13.38 5.96 -34.85
CA ARG A 262 -13.76 4.91 -33.91
C ARG A 262 -12.57 4.38 -33.14
N MET A 263 -12.67 4.32 -31.82
CA MET A 263 -11.59 3.81 -30.97
C MET A 263 -12.11 2.70 -30.08
N LEU A 264 -11.48 1.53 -30.20
CA LEU A 264 -11.67 0.37 -29.34
C LEU A 264 -10.43 0.19 -28.45
N LEU A 265 -10.63 0.20 -27.13
CA LEU A 265 -9.60 -0.13 -26.15
C LEU A 265 -9.94 -1.46 -25.48
N ASP A 266 -9.14 -2.49 -25.74
CA ASP A 266 -9.36 -3.88 -25.35
C ASP A 266 -8.27 -4.36 -24.37
N GLY A 267 -8.64 -4.94 -23.23
CA GLY A 267 -7.69 -5.31 -22.18
C GLY A 267 -6.95 -4.08 -21.67
N ASN A 268 -7.58 -3.32 -20.80
CA ASN A 268 -7.25 -1.91 -20.57
C ASN A 268 -6.20 -1.71 -19.46
N LEU A 269 -5.04 -1.19 -19.85
CA LEU A 269 -4.02 -0.68 -18.94
C LEU A 269 -4.27 0.80 -18.63
N LEU A 270 -4.20 1.16 -17.36
CA LEU A 270 -4.32 2.56 -16.95
C LEU A 270 -2.99 3.28 -17.20
N ALA A 271 -2.99 4.38 -17.95
CA ALA A 271 -1.76 5.09 -18.29
C ALA A 271 -0.94 5.53 -17.05
N ASP A 272 -1.61 5.92 -15.98
CA ASP A 272 -0.98 6.40 -14.73
C ASP A 272 -0.29 5.25 -14.01
N ASP A 273 -0.93 4.07 -13.96
CA ASP A 273 -0.31 2.88 -13.39
C ASP A 273 0.90 2.44 -14.24
N TYR A 274 0.75 2.47 -15.57
CA TYR A 274 1.83 2.15 -16.51
C TYR A 274 3.06 3.05 -16.34
N VAL A 275 2.86 4.36 -16.13
CA VAL A 275 3.92 5.36 -16.01
C VAL A 275 4.48 5.47 -14.59
N ASP A 276 3.61 5.66 -13.59
CA ASP A 276 4.00 6.03 -12.21
C ASP A 276 4.22 4.82 -11.30
N ASN A 277 3.64 3.66 -11.63
CA ASN A 277 3.68 2.46 -10.79
C ASN A 277 4.14 1.20 -11.54
N LEU A 278 4.85 1.39 -12.67
CA LEU A 278 5.39 0.29 -13.48
C LEU A 278 4.37 -0.81 -13.79
N GLY A 279 3.11 -0.45 -14.03
CA GLY A 279 2.04 -1.39 -14.34
C GLY A 279 1.78 -2.46 -13.27
N LEU A 280 2.18 -2.26 -12.01
CA LEU A 280 2.10 -3.30 -10.98
C LEU A 280 0.65 -3.63 -10.58
N ASP A 281 -0.30 -2.71 -10.80
CA ASP A 281 -1.73 -2.98 -10.58
C ASP A 281 -2.38 -3.81 -11.70
N SER A 282 -1.71 -4.00 -12.83
CA SER A 282 -2.24 -4.69 -14.00
C SER A 282 -2.72 -6.12 -13.67
N THR A 283 -1.99 -6.85 -12.83
CA THR A 283 -2.28 -8.26 -12.46
C THR A 283 -3.18 -8.41 -11.22
N ARG A 284 -3.76 -7.32 -10.69
CA ARG A 284 -4.60 -7.36 -9.47
C ARG A 284 -5.77 -8.34 -9.57
N ASP A 285 -6.37 -8.48 -10.75
CA ASP A 285 -7.50 -9.38 -10.99
C ASP A 285 -7.08 -10.81 -11.39
N ALA A 286 -5.78 -11.12 -11.51
CA ALA A 286 -5.29 -12.45 -11.87
C ALA A 286 -5.72 -13.56 -10.89
N ARG A 287 -5.91 -13.22 -9.61
CA ARG A 287 -6.48 -14.16 -8.62
C ARG A 287 -7.91 -14.58 -9.01
N LYS A 288 -8.70 -13.69 -9.60
CA LYS A 288 -10.06 -14.00 -10.08
C LYS A 288 -10.00 -14.97 -11.26
N ALA A 289 -9.09 -14.75 -12.21
CA ALA A 289 -8.85 -15.66 -13.32
C ALA A 289 -8.46 -17.06 -12.83
N LEU A 290 -7.60 -17.13 -11.82
CA LEU A 290 -7.18 -18.40 -11.22
C LEU A 290 -8.33 -19.14 -10.52
N TYR A 291 -9.19 -18.44 -9.77
CA TYR A 291 -10.37 -19.06 -9.18
C TYR A 291 -11.45 -19.41 -10.22
N HIS A 292 -11.51 -18.67 -11.33
CA HIS A 292 -12.40 -19.00 -12.44
C HIS A 292 -11.98 -20.29 -13.14
N PHE A 293 -10.67 -20.55 -13.28
CA PHE A 293 -10.17 -21.86 -13.71
C PHE A 293 -10.72 -23.00 -12.83
N TYR A 294 -10.71 -22.84 -11.51
CA TYR A 294 -11.30 -23.83 -10.60
C TYR A 294 -12.80 -24.02 -10.87
N ASP A 295 -13.56 -22.93 -11.02
CA ASP A 295 -15.01 -23.02 -11.24
C ASP A 295 -15.35 -23.73 -12.56
N GLU A 296 -14.65 -23.36 -13.64
CA GLU A 296 -14.77 -23.98 -14.97
C GLU A 296 -14.38 -25.46 -14.94
N CYS A 297 -13.27 -25.81 -14.27
CA CYS A 297 -12.81 -27.19 -14.17
C CYS A 297 -13.80 -28.07 -13.39
N MET A 298 -14.39 -27.53 -12.32
CA MET A 298 -15.40 -28.24 -11.51
C MET A 298 -16.75 -28.35 -12.22
N ALA A 299 -17.07 -27.42 -13.11
CA ALA A 299 -18.29 -27.43 -13.92
C ALA A 299 -18.16 -28.27 -15.20
N ALA A 300 -16.94 -28.54 -15.66
CA ALA A 300 -16.68 -29.29 -16.87
C ALA A 300 -17.27 -30.72 -16.81
N ALA A 301 -17.71 -31.24 -17.95
CA ALA A 301 -18.24 -32.60 -18.05
C ALA A 301 -17.18 -33.64 -17.63
N ASN A 302 -17.63 -34.82 -17.18
CA ASN A 302 -16.73 -35.90 -16.75
C ASN A 302 -15.65 -36.17 -17.81
N ASN A 303 -14.39 -36.04 -17.41
CA ASN A 303 -13.15 -36.22 -18.19
C ASN A 303 -12.67 -35.02 -19.03
N SER A 304 -13.40 -33.89 -19.09
CA SER A 304 -12.92 -32.70 -19.80
C SER A 304 -11.78 -32.00 -19.04
N CYS A 305 -11.95 -31.83 -17.72
CA CYS A 305 -10.89 -31.42 -16.80
C CYS A 305 -10.42 -32.65 -15.99
N HIS A 306 -9.14 -33.04 -16.13
CA HIS A 306 -8.61 -34.25 -15.49
C HIS A 306 -8.42 -34.07 -13.98
N SER A 307 -7.99 -32.88 -13.57
CA SER A 307 -7.74 -32.54 -12.17
C SER A 307 -9.01 -32.39 -11.33
N ALA A 308 -10.21 -32.28 -11.93
CA ALA A 308 -11.47 -32.00 -11.23
C ALA A 308 -11.74 -32.95 -10.04
N ASN A 309 -11.48 -34.26 -10.20
CA ASN A 309 -11.66 -35.25 -9.13
C ASN A 309 -10.64 -35.14 -7.98
N LYS A 310 -9.52 -34.44 -8.22
CA LYS A 310 -8.42 -34.21 -7.28
C LYS A 310 -8.51 -32.82 -6.64
N LEU A 311 -9.34 -31.92 -7.17
CA LEU A 311 -9.60 -30.59 -6.61
C LEU A 311 -10.49 -30.67 -5.36
N PRO A 312 -10.36 -29.73 -4.42
CA PRO A 312 -11.20 -29.69 -3.23
C PRO A 312 -12.65 -29.35 -3.61
N LYS A 313 -13.62 -29.71 -2.76
CA LYS A 313 -15.03 -29.31 -2.98
C LYS A 313 -15.28 -27.82 -2.67
N LYS A 314 -14.49 -27.25 -1.77
CA LYS A 314 -14.55 -25.83 -1.41
C LYS A 314 -13.55 -25.06 -2.25
N ARG A 315 -14.03 -24.02 -2.91
CA ARG A 315 -13.23 -23.12 -3.76
C ARG A 315 -12.05 -22.49 -3.02
N ASP A 316 -12.24 -22.09 -1.75
CA ASP A 316 -11.21 -21.43 -0.95
C ASP A 316 -10.00 -22.34 -0.64
N ASP A 317 -10.17 -23.66 -0.70
CA ASP A 317 -9.11 -24.63 -0.45
C ASP A 317 -8.23 -24.87 -1.70
N PHE A 318 -8.59 -24.30 -2.86
CA PHE A 318 -7.87 -24.51 -4.14
C PHE A 318 -6.40 -24.09 -4.06
N LEU A 319 -6.10 -23.00 -3.35
CA LEU A 319 -4.72 -22.53 -3.18
C LEU A 319 -3.86 -23.52 -2.38
N GLU A 320 -4.45 -24.35 -1.51
CA GLU A 320 -3.72 -25.41 -0.80
C GLU A 320 -3.26 -26.50 -1.78
N VAL A 321 -4.11 -26.84 -2.75
CA VAL A 321 -3.75 -27.80 -3.81
C VAL A 321 -2.63 -27.25 -4.68
N LEU A 322 -2.71 -25.98 -5.10
CA LEU A 322 -1.62 -25.35 -5.82
C LEU A 322 -0.33 -25.36 -4.99
N ASN A 323 -0.38 -25.07 -3.69
CA ASN A 323 0.80 -25.16 -2.82
C ASN A 323 1.44 -26.56 -2.83
N ARG A 324 0.63 -27.63 -2.87
CA ARG A 324 1.14 -29.01 -3.03
C ARG A 324 1.78 -29.24 -4.39
N VAL A 325 1.20 -28.69 -5.46
CA VAL A 325 1.81 -28.71 -6.81
C VAL A 325 3.17 -27.99 -6.79
N PHE A 326 3.26 -26.81 -6.18
CA PHE A 326 4.53 -26.08 -6.00
C PHE A 326 5.55 -26.91 -5.21
N MET A 327 5.14 -27.56 -4.10
CA MET A 327 6.01 -28.46 -3.33
C MET A 327 6.57 -29.60 -4.19
N VAL A 328 5.74 -30.22 -5.03
CA VAL A 328 6.15 -31.31 -5.92
C VAL A 328 7.13 -30.80 -6.97
N CYS A 329 6.83 -29.66 -7.59
CA CYS A 329 7.63 -29.10 -8.67
C CYS A 329 8.97 -28.52 -8.24
N THR A 330 9.00 -27.80 -7.11
CA THR A 330 10.23 -27.13 -6.63
C THR A 330 11.01 -27.99 -5.64
N GLY A 331 10.37 -28.94 -4.96
CA GLY A 331 10.96 -29.78 -3.92
C GLY A 331 11.16 -29.09 -2.58
N VAL A 332 10.96 -27.77 -2.49
CA VAL A 332 11.20 -26.93 -1.30
C VAL A 332 9.95 -26.20 -0.80
N GLY A 333 8.91 -26.08 -1.64
CA GLY A 333 7.67 -25.36 -1.31
C GLY A 333 7.69 -23.87 -1.58
N GLY A 334 6.53 -23.21 -1.40
CA GLY A 334 6.44 -21.74 -1.46
C GLY A 334 5.08 -21.15 -1.87
N GLY A 335 4.28 -21.82 -2.70
CA GLY A 335 3.04 -21.22 -3.21
C GLY A 335 3.25 -20.03 -4.15
N LEU A 336 2.16 -19.41 -4.62
CA LEU A 336 2.19 -18.37 -5.67
C LEU A 336 3.02 -17.13 -5.32
N GLY A 337 3.03 -16.71 -4.06
CA GLY A 337 3.72 -15.49 -3.59
C GLY A 337 5.11 -15.72 -2.98
N SER A 338 5.77 -16.83 -3.30
CA SER A 338 7.11 -17.15 -2.77
C SER A 338 8.19 -17.08 -3.84
N ALA A 339 9.34 -16.50 -3.48
CA ALA A 339 10.54 -16.47 -4.29
C ALA A 339 11.00 -17.88 -4.74
N LYS A 340 10.77 -18.93 -3.92
CA LYS A 340 11.13 -20.32 -4.26
C LYS A 340 10.29 -20.90 -5.40
N SER A 341 9.10 -20.36 -5.58
CA SER A 341 8.13 -20.74 -6.60
C SER A 341 8.08 -19.78 -7.78
N LEU A 342 8.88 -18.70 -7.77
CA LEU A 342 8.72 -17.55 -8.66
C LEU A 342 8.61 -17.91 -10.14
N ALA A 343 9.53 -18.74 -10.63
CA ALA A 343 9.50 -19.23 -12.00
C ALA A 343 8.19 -19.98 -12.34
N LEU A 344 7.67 -20.79 -11.40
CA LEU A 344 6.43 -21.53 -11.61
C LEU A 344 5.21 -20.61 -11.46
N SER A 345 5.26 -19.59 -10.60
CA SER A 345 4.22 -18.56 -10.50
C SER A 345 4.10 -17.77 -11.79
N ASP A 346 5.22 -17.43 -12.43
CA ASP A 346 5.24 -16.75 -13.73
C ASP A 346 4.66 -17.62 -14.84
N LEU A 347 4.99 -18.92 -14.86
CA LEU A 347 4.38 -19.89 -15.78
C LEU A 347 2.88 -20.04 -15.57
N VAL A 348 2.40 -20.03 -14.31
CA VAL A 348 0.95 -20.07 -14.01
C VAL A 348 0.28 -18.77 -14.44
N LEU A 349 0.90 -17.60 -14.22
CA LEU A 349 0.37 -16.32 -14.70
C LEU A 349 0.24 -16.34 -16.23
N GLY A 350 1.31 -16.71 -16.93
CA GLY A 350 1.31 -16.85 -18.38
C GLY A 350 0.23 -17.83 -18.85
N ALA A 351 0.07 -18.98 -18.20
CA ALA A 351 -0.97 -19.95 -18.54
C ALA A 351 -2.39 -19.36 -18.48
N LEU A 352 -2.65 -18.37 -17.62
CA LEU A 352 -3.95 -17.71 -17.56
C LEU A 352 -4.21 -16.76 -18.73
N TYR A 353 -3.20 -16.35 -19.50
CA TYR A 353 -3.35 -15.42 -20.63
C TYR A 353 -4.13 -16.01 -21.81
N ASN A 354 -4.24 -17.35 -21.91
CA ASN A 354 -4.88 -18.02 -23.04
C ASN A 354 -5.64 -19.28 -22.60
N ILE A 355 -6.67 -19.66 -23.36
CA ILE A 355 -7.43 -20.91 -23.20
C ILE A 355 -6.52 -22.14 -23.23
N ASP A 356 -5.49 -22.16 -24.09
CA ASP A 356 -4.57 -23.30 -24.16
C ASP A 356 -3.68 -23.42 -22.91
N GLY A 357 -3.51 -22.36 -22.14
CA GLY A 357 -2.83 -22.43 -20.86
C GLY A 357 -3.69 -23.04 -19.75
N TYR A 358 -5.03 -23.01 -19.86
CA TYR A 358 -5.91 -23.74 -18.94
C TYR A 358 -5.71 -25.25 -19.06
N LEU A 359 -5.48 -25.76 -20.28
CA LEU A 359 -5.07 -27.14 -20.51
C LEU A 359 -3.77 -27.49 -19.80
N TRP A 360 -2.76 -26.63 -19.96
CA TRP A 360 -1.47 -26.83 -19.31
C TRP A 360 -1.60 -26.83 -17.79
N LEU A 361 -2.42 -25.94 -17.23
CA LEU A 361 -2.65 -25.86 -15.79
C LEU A 361 -3.39 -27.08 -15.24
N ASP A 362 -4.39 -27.60 -15.97
CA ASP A 362 -5.06 -28.86 -15.64
C ASP A 362 -4.07 -30.03 -15.59
N GLU A 363 -3.26 -30.19 -16.64
CA GLU A 363 -2.27 -31.27 -16.72
C GLU A 363 -1.15 -31.13 -15.67
N LEU A 364 -0.70 -29.91 -15.40
CA LEU A 364 0.26 -29.63 -14.33
C LEU A 364 -0.30 -30.09 -12.98
N ILE A 365 -1.53 -29.71 -12.63
CA ILE A 365 -2.14 -30.08 -11.36
C ILE A 365 -2.35 -31.60 -11.28
N ASP A 366 -2.89 -32.19 -12.34
CA ASP A 366 -3.20 -33.62 -12.41
C ASP A 366 -1.94 -34.49 -12.20
N THR A 367 -0.87 -34.18 -12.94
CA THR A 367 0.39 -34.93 -12.89
C THR A 367 1.21 -34.67 -11.63
N ALA A 368 1.25 -33.42 -11.15
CA ALA A 368 1.98 -33.09 -9.93
C ALA A 368 1.34 -33.73 -8.69
N LEU A 369 0.01 -33.85 -8.63
CA LEU A 369 -0.66 -34.54 -7.52
C LEU A 369 -0.40 -36.06 -7.49
N GLU A 370 0.06 -36.65 -8.60
CA GLU A 370 0.55 -38.03 -8.66
C GLU A 370 2.05 -38.15 -8.33
N GLY A 371 2.70 -37.03 -8.01
CA GLY A 371 4.14 -36.97 -7.76
C GLY A 371 5.01 -36.93 -9.02
N ASN A 372 4.40 -36.79 -10.20
CA ASN A 372 5.12 -36.65 -11.46
C ASN A 372 5.54 -35.18 -11.69
N ARG A 373 6.83 -34.96 -11.98
CA ARG A 373 7.41 -33.62 -12.17
C ARG A 373 7.58 -33.22 -13.63
N SER A 374 7.03 -33.99 -14.58
CA SER A 374 7.23 -33.81 -16.02
C SER A 374 6.79 -32.44 -16.54
N MET A 375 5.72 -31.90 -15.96
CA MET A 375 5.13 -30.61 -16.36
C MET A 375 5.81 -29.40 -15.70
N CYS A 376 6.51 -29.60 -14.59
CA CYS A 376 7.05 -28.53 -13.73
C CYS A 376 8.12 -27.64 -14.39
N SER A 377 8.70 -28.06 -15.51
CA SER A 377 9.73 -27.33 -16.24
C SER A 377 9.35 -26.99 -17.68
N GLN A 378 8.12 -27.33 -18.10
CA GLN A 378 7.63 -27.06 -19.45
C GLN A 378 7.02 -25.68 -19.48
N SER A 379 7.47 -24.83 -20.41
CA SER A 379 6.81 -23.55 -20.64
C SER A 379 5.51 -23.75 -21.42
N PRO A 380 4.41 -23.07 -21.04
CA PRO A 380 3.16 -23.06 -21.81
C PRO A 380 3.32 -22.38 -23.19
N GLY A 381 4.49 -21.81 -23.51
CA GLY A 381 4.88 -21.38 -24.85
C GLY A 381 4.25 -20.05 -25.26
N PHE A 382 4.72 -18.96 -24.67
CA PHE A 382 4.29 -17.60 -25.01
C PHE A 382 5.43 -16.81 -25.65
N GLY A 383 5.14 -16.14 -26.77
CA GLY A 383 6.00 -15.10 -27.38
C GLY A 383 7.42 -15.55 -27.72
N ASN A 384 7.60 -16.38 -28.75
CA ASN A 384 8.94 -16.74 -29.19
C ASN A 384 9.58 -15.57 -29.95
N SER A 385 10.84 -15.26 -29.64
CA SER A 385 11.68 -14.46 -30.52
C SER A 385 11.68 -15.07 -31.92
N THR A 386 11.53 -14.22 -32.92
CA THR A 386 11.59 -14.63 -34.33
C THR A 386 12.75 -13.92 -35.00
N THR A 387 13.15 -14.40 -36.17
CA THR A 387 14.14 -13.68 -36.97
C THR A 387 13.70 -12.26 -37.34
N TRP A 388 12.39 -11.96 -37.35
CA TRP A 388 11.87 -10.60 -37.60
C TRP A 388 11.88 -9.73 -36.35
N ASN A 389 11.60 -10.30 -35.18
CA ASN A 389 11.62 -9.59 -33.90
C ASN A 389 12.53 -10.35 -32.92
N PRO A 390 13.87 -10.27 -33.08
CA PRO A 390 14.80 -11.14 -32.38
C PRO A 390 14.97 -10.81 -30.89
N HIS A 391 14.70 -9.56 -30.49
CA HIS A 391 14.95 -9.05 -29.13
C HIS A 391 13.67 -8.53 -28.45
N VAL A 392 12.60 -9.33 -28.50
CA VAL A 392 11.27 -8.97 -27.95
C VAL A 392 11.35 -8.52 -26.49
N ASP A 393 12.08 -9.26 -25.65
CA ASP A 393 12.20 -8.95 -24.21
C ASP A 393 12.92 -7.62 -23.99
N LEU A 394 14.00 -7.37 -24.72
CA LEU A 394 14.76 -6.13 -24.62
C LEU A 394 13.98 -4.94 -25.15
N ALA A 395 13.25 -5.12 -26.26
CA ALA A 395 12.36 -4.11 -26.80
C ALA A 395 11.25 -3.75 -25.81
N TYR A 396 10.65 -4.77 -25.18
CA TYR A 396 9.61 -4.61 -24.18
C TYR A 396 10.09 -3.74 -23.00
N LEU A 397 11.26 -4.05 -22.46
CA LEU A 397 11.85 -3.26 -21.38
C LEU A 397 12.29 -1.86 -21.81
N ALA A 398 12.93 -1.74 -22.98
CA ALA A 398 13.43 -0.46 -23.45
C ALA A 398 12.30 0.56 -23.62
N ILE A 399 11.14 0.12 -24.08
CA ILE A 399 9.96 0.98 -24.24
C ILE A 399 9.33 1.23 -22.87
N TRP A 400 9.04 0.18 -22.10
CA TRP A 400 8.37 0.30 -20.81
C TRP A 400 9.14 1.17 -19.81
N CYS A 401 10.42 0.91 -19.62
CA CYS A 401 11.25 1.63 -18.67
C CYS A 401 11.55 3.07 -19.12
N SER A 402 11.55 3.34 -20.43
CA SER A 402 11.72 4.72 -20.93
C SER A 402 10.48 5.58 -20.70
N ASP A 403 9.29 4.98 -20.67
CA ASP A 403 8.03 5.66 -20.32
C ASP A 403 7.85 5.81 -18.81
N ALA A 404 8.38 4.88 -18.01
CA ALA A 404 8.24 4.87 -16.56
C ALA A 404 8.93 6.07 -15.88
N THR A 405 8.29 6.63 -14.85
CA THR A 405 8.85 7.70 -14.01
C THR A 405 9.51 7.15 -12.73
N PHE A 406 9.03 6.03 -12.21
CA PHE A 406 9.57 5.42 -11.00
C PHE A 406 10.98 4.84 -11.21
N ARG A 407 11.88 5.11 -10.26
CA ARG A 407 13.25 4.58 -10.19
C ARG A 407 13.52 4.15 -8.75
N ALA A 408 14.33 3.10 -8.58
CA ALA A 408 14.75 2.64 -7.27
C ALA A 408 16.26 2.39 -7.26
N GLU A 409 16.92 2.92 -6.26
CA GLU A 409 18.35 2.78 -6.05
C GLU A 409 18.69 1.72 -5.00
N THR A 410 17.82 1.52 -4.02
CA THR A 410 18.10 0.64 -2.88
C THR A 410 17.16 -0.57 -2.89
N PRO A 411 17.61 -1.74 -2.39
CA PRO A 411 16.77 -2.93 -2.28
C PRO A 411 15.52 -2.65 -1.49
N GLY A 412 15.69 -1.99 -0.32
CA GLY A 412 15.26 -0.61 -0.08
C GLY A 412 14.08 -0.20 -0.91
N GLU A 413 14.00 0.98 -1.51
CA GLU A 413 12.83 1.52 -2.25
C GLU A 413 11.88 0.54 -3.00
N VAL A 414 12.33 -0.64 -3.45
CA VAL A 414 11.54 -1.71 -4.07
C VAL A 414 10.47 -2.38 -3.16
N LEU A 415 10.69 -2.85 -1.92
CA LEU A 415 9.58 -3.41 -1.09
C LEU A 415 8.66 -2.37 -0.51
N SER A 416 8.97 -1.08 -0.62
CA SER A 416 7.95 -0.06 -0.38
C SER A 416 6.75 -0.29 -1.31
N LEU A 417 6.97 -0.92 -2.47
CA LEU A 417 5.94 -1.38 -3.40
C LEU A 417 5.21 -2.65 -2.92
N PHE A 418 5.89 -3.59 -2.25
CA PHE A 418 5.26 -4.80 -1.68
C PHE A 418 4.46 -4.54 -0.40
N GLN A 419 4.68 -3.41 0.26
CA GLN A 419 3.93 -3.03 1.45
C GLN A 419 2.58 -2.38 1.15
N ASP A 420 2.33 -2.04 -0.12
CA ASP A 420 1.02 -1.65 -0.59
C ASP A 420 0.00 -2.78 -0.31
N ASP A 421 -1.19 -2.43 0.17
CA ASP A 421 -2.30 -3.37 0.36
C ASP A 421 -2.61 -4.14 -0.95
N GLN A 422 -2.30 -3.56 -2.10
CA GLN A 422 -2.42 -4.19 -3.43
C GLN A 422 -1.50 -5.39 -3.63
N ALA A 423 -0.26 -5.36 -3.12
CA ALA A 423 0.69 -6.46 -3.23
C ALA A 423 0.27 -7.69 -2.41
N GLN A 424 -0.49 -7.47 -1.32
CA GLN A 424 -0.98 -8.56 -0.47
C GLN A 424 -2.18 -9.30 -1.07
N ASP A 425 -2.98 -8.58 -1.86
CA ASP A 425 -4.14 -9.12 -2.56
C ASP A 425 -3.85 -9.62 -3.98
N ASN A 426 -2.61 -9.47 -4.45
CA ASN A 426 -2.16 -9.95 -5.74
C ASN A 426 -1.13 -11.10 -5.59
N PRO A 427 -1.52 -12.37 -5.83
CA PRO A 427 -0.63 -13.52 -5.66
C PRO A 427 0.51 -13.56 -6.69
N PHE A 428 0.46 -12.75 -7.75
CA PHE A 428 1.47 -12.65 -8.79
C PHE A 428 2.33 -11.39 -8.70
N PHE A 429 2.10 -10.55 -7.68
CA PHE A 429 2.80 -9.27 -7.49
C PHE A 429 4.32 -9.41 -7.54
N LEU A 430 4.88 -10.38 -6.82
CA LEU A 430 6.33 -10.64 -6.79
C LEU A 430 6.89 -11.01 -8.19
N SER A 431 6.09 -11.71 -9.01
CA SER A 431 6.47 -12.05 -10.40
C SER A 431 6.52 -10.81 -11.28
N THR A 432 5.46 -9.99 -11.23
CA THR A 432 5.37 -8.74 -12.00
C THR A 432 6.43 -7.74 -11.57
N LEU A 433 6.70 -7.64 -10.26
CA LEU A 433 7.71 -6.73 -9.73
C LEU A 433 9.12 -7.11 -10.16
N LEU A 434 9.47 -8.41 -10.17
CA LEU A 434 10.78 -8.82 -10.65
C LEU A 434 10.98 -8.44 -12.12
N GLN A 435 9.95 -8.57 -12.96
CA GLN A 435 10.01 -8.11 -14.35
C GLN A 435 10.15 -6.59 -14.44
N ALA A 436 9.41 -5.84 -13.62
CA ALA A 436 9.49 -4.38 -13.57
C ALA A 436 10.81 -3.86 -12.97
N SER A 437 11.55 -4.70 -12.22
CA SER A 437 12.74 -4.28 -11.49
C SER A 437 13.86 -3.74 -12.36
N VAL A 438 13.93 -4.21 -13.60
CA VAL A 438 14.85 -3.72 -14.64
C VAL A 438 14.68 -2.23 -14.95
N CYS A 439 13.52 -1.65 -14.65
CA CYS A 439 13.27 -0.23 -14.83
C CYS A 439 13.85 0.63 -13.70
N PHE A 440 14.18 0.04 -12.54
CA PHE A 440 14.60 0.77 -11.34
C PHE A 440 15.89 1.56 -11.55
N ARG A 441 16.86 0.98 -12.25
CA ARG A 441 18.14 1.62 -12.59
C ARG A 441 18.21 2.07 -14.06
N TRP A 442 17.06 2.14 -14.75
CA TRP A 442 17.01 2.55 -16.16
C TRP A 442 17.31 4.05 -16.30
N ASN A 443 18.56 4.39 -16.61
CA ASN A 443 19.07 5.77 -16.63
C ASN A 443 18.72 6.55 -17.91
N THR A 444 17.58 6.25 -18.53
CA THR A 444 17.06 6.96 -19.70
C THR A 444 15.57 7.21 -19.61
N HIS A 445 15.15 8.32 -20.20
CA HIS A 445 13.75 8.69 -20.35
C HIS A 445 13.42 8.88 -21.83
N ALA A 446 12.14 8.70 -22.16
CA ALA A 446 11.61 9.08 -23.46
C ALA A 446 11.87 10.56 -23.76
N ALA A 447 12.18 10.89 -25.01
CA ALA A 447 12.41 12.25 -25.47
C ALA A 447 11.17 13.14 -25.31
N GLU A 448 9.97 12.55 -25.41
CA GLU A 448 8.69 13.17 -25.05
C GLU A 448 7.99 12.25 -24.04
N ALA A 449 7.74 12.76 -22.85
CA ALA A 449 7.05 12.02 -21.79
C ALA A 449 5.53 11.99 -22.02
N ILE A 450 4.86 10.97 -21.46
CA ILE A 450 3.40 10.91 -21.45
C ILE A 450 2.85 12.00 -20.52
N ASN A 451 2.08 12.94 -21.07
CA ASN A 451 1.41 13.97 -20.28
C ASN A 451 0.11 13.42 -19.66
N LEU A 452 0.15 12.99 -18.39
CA LEU A 452 -1.02 12.44 -17.70
C LEU A 452 -2.13 13.49 -17.45
N THR A 453 -1.77 14.77 -17.34
CA THR A 453 -2.76 15.85 -17.09
C THR A 453 -3.67 16.10 -18.30
N SER A 454 -3.15 15.90 -19.52
CA SER A 454 -3.91 16.06 -20.76
C SER A 454 -4.96 14.97 -20.96
N LEU A 455 -4.91 13.89 -20.16
CA LEU A 455 -5.88 12.80 -20.22
C LEU A 455 -7.15 13.07 -19.40
N SER A 456 -7.27 14.21 -18.71
CA SER A 456 -8.43 14.50 -17.87
C SER A 456 -9.62 15.07 -18.67
N ARG A 457 -10.75 14.36 -18.67
CA ARG A 457 -12.03 14.76 -19.31
C ARG A 457 -11.93 15.11 -20.80
N VAL A 458 -11.17 14.33 -21.56
CA VAL A 458 -10.98 14.52 -23.01
C VAL A 458 -12.23 14.12 -23.78
N LYS A 459 -12.81 15.05 -24.54
CA LYS A 459 -13.97 14.79 -25.39
C LYS A 459 -13.52 14.48 -26.82
N THR A 460 -13.71 13.25 -27.27
CA THR A 460 -13.43 12.83 -28.65
C THR A 460 -14.61 13.07 -29.58
N THR A 461 -14.36 13.12 -30.89
CA THR A 461 -15.42 13.34 -31.90
C THR A 461 -16.46 12.23 -31.92
N ILE A 462 -16.03 10.98 -31.82
CA ILE A 462 -16.90 9.81 -31.58
C ILE A 462 -16.49 9.23 -30.23
N PRO A 463 -17.44 8.89 -29.33
CA PRO A 463 -17.07 8.35 -28.03
C PRO A 463 -16.35 7.00 -28.14
N ILE A 464 -15.40 6.78 -27.24
CA ILE A 464 -14.55 5.59 -27.19
C ILE A 464 -15.34 4.38 -26.67
N LEU A 465 -15.13 3.21 -27.26
CA LEU A 465 -15.62 1.93 -26.76
C LEU A 465 -14.49 1.20 -26.01
N LEU A 466 -14.76 0.77 -24.79
CA LEU A 466 -13.83 -0.01 -23.97
C LEU A 466 -14.38 -1.42 -23.77
N VAL A 467 -13.55 -2.43 -23.97
CA VAL A 467 -13.86 -3.83 -23.68
C VAL A 467 -12.82 -4.35 -22.69
N ASN A 468 -13.27 -4.97 -21.61
CA ASN A 468 -12.34 -5.59 -20.66
C ASN A 468 -12.88 -6.94 -20.18
N GLY A 469 -11.98 -7.93 -20.12
CA GLY A 469 -12.26 -9.20 -19.48
C GLY A 469 -12.53 -9.03 -18.00
N LYS A 470 -13.52 -9.73 -17.46
CA LYS A 470 -13.76 -9.85 -16.01
C LYS A 470 -12.71 -10.76 -15.34
N TYR A 471 -12.20 -11.73 -16.09
CA TYR A 471 -11.20 -12.71 -15.68
C TYR A 471 -9.90 -12.56 -16.47
N ASP A 472 -9.59 -11.34 -16.91
CA ASP A 472 -8.33 -11.03 -17.57
C ASP A 472 -7.20 -11.03 -16.51
N PRO A 473 -6.14 -11.84 -16.68
CA PRO A 473 -5.05 -11.94 -15.70
C PRO A 473 -4.05 -10.78 -15.77
N ALA A 474 -4.08 -9.99 -16.83
CA ALA A 474 -3.12 -8.95 -17.12
C ALA A 474 -3.73 -7.55 -16.99
N THR A 475 -5.06 -7.40 -17.03
CA THR A 475 -5.72 -6.10 -16.89
C THR A 475 -6.97 -6.16 -16.02
N ALA A 476 -7.00 -5.33 -14.97
CA ALA A 476 -8.15 -5.25 -14.07
C ALA A 476 -9.34 -4.49 -14.71
N LEU A 477 -10.56 -5.01 -14.52
CA LEU A 477 -11.79 -4.35 -15.01
C LEU A 477 -11.97 -2.92 -14.45
N GLY A 478 -11.44 -2.67 -13.25
CA GLY A 478 -11.40 -1.34 -12.65
C GLY A 478 -10.69 -0.29 -13.51
N ASN A 479 -9.68 -0.70 -14.30
CA ASN A 479 -8.94 0.21 -15.17
C ASN A 479 -9.81 0.72 -16.31
N ALA A 480 -10.59 -0.16 -16.96
CA ALA A 480 -11.54 0.26 -18.00
C ALA A 480 -12.55 1.29 -17.48
N ARG A 481 -13.06 1.13 -16.24
CA ARG A 481 -13.97 2.11 -15.62
C ARG A 481 -13.29 3.45 -15.33
N LYS A 482 -12.04 3.43 -14.85
CA LYS A 482 -11.23 4.64 -14.62
C LYS A 482 -10.94 5.38 -15.94
N ILE A 483 -10.62 4.65 -17.00
CA ILE A 483 -10.37 5.23 -18.33
C ILE A 483 -11.68 5.79 -18.90
N SER A 484 -12.81 5.08 -18.76
CA SER A 484 -14.11 5.61 -19.20
C SER A 484 -14.47 6.93 -18.52
N ALA A 485 -14.12 7.12 -17.25
CA ALA A 485 -14.31 8.39 -16.54
C ALA A 485 -13.49 9.56 -17.13
N ARG A 486 -12.40 9.28 -17.87
CA ARG A 486 -11.57 10.27 -18.56
C ARG A 486 -12.14 10.74 -19.88
N PHE A 487 -12.94 9.90 -20.55
CA PHE A 487 -13.47 10.17 -21.88
C PHE A 487 -15.00 10.26 -21.81
N PRO A 488 -15.57 11.48 -21.64
CA PRO A 488 -17.00 11.65 -21.50
C PRO A 488 -17.77 11.06 -22.67
N GLY A 489 -18.81 10.28 -22.36
CA GLY A 489 -19.65 9.63 -23.36
C GLY A 489 -19.13 8.26 -23.82
N SER A 490 -17.94 7.81 -23.38
CA SER A 490 -17.45 6.46 -23.63
C SER A 490 -18.36 5.37 -23.02
N ARG A 491 -18.17 4.11 -23.44
CA ARG A 491 -18.92 2.95 -22.92
C ARG A 491 -17.99 1.80 -22.58
N VAL A 492 -18.34 1.07 -21.52
CA VAL A 492 -17.62 -0.13 -21.07
C VAL A 492 -18.45 -1.37 -21.35
N VAL A 493 -17.83 -2.35 -22.01
CA VAL A 493 -18.34 -3.71 -22.18
C VAL A 493 -17.54 -4.63 -21.26
N VAL A 494 -18.23 -5.27 -20.33
CA VAL A 494 -17.68 -6.30 -19.45
C VAL A 494 -17.77 -7.63 -20.20
N HIS A 495 -16.62 -8.15 -20.62
CA HIS A 495 -16.53 -9.46 -21.26
C HIS A 495 -16.28 -10.53 -20.20
N GLU A 496 -17.19 -11.48 -19.99
CA GLU A 496 -17.05 -12.51 -18.94
C GLU A 496 -16.19 -13.69 -19.36
N GLY A 497 -15.41 -13.56 -20.44
CA GLY A 497 -14.42 -14.54 -20.85
C GLY A 497 -13.12 -14.51 -20.05
N VAL A 498 -12.26 -15.48 -20.35
CA VAL A 498 -10.94 -15.69 -19.74
C VAL A 498 -9.85 -15.30 -20.72
N GLY A 499 -8.64 -15.11 -20.20
CA GLY A 499 -7.48 -14.74 -21.02
C GLY A 499 -7.36 -13.24 -21.23
N HIS A 500 -6.32 -12.84 -21.95
CA HIS A 500 -5.96 -11.44 -22.11
C HIS A 500 -6.50 -10.85 -23.42
N GLY A 501 -7.50 -9.97 -23.31
CA GLY A 501 -8.27 -9.44 -24.44
C GLY A 501 -9.50 -10.29 -24.78
N PHE A 502 -10.56 -9.67 -25.32
CA PHE A 502 -11.86 -10.34 -25.47
C PHE A 502 -11.91 -11.43 -26.55
N GLU A 503 -10.96 -11.43 -27.48
CA GLU A 503 -10.92 -12.44 -28.54
C GLU A 503 -10.32 -13.77 -28.09
N VAL A 504 -9.63 -13.79 -26.96
CA VAL A 504 -9.06 -15.04 -26.42
C VAL A 504 -10.16 -16.02 -26.04
N HIS A 505 -11.28 -15.53 -25.49
CA HIS A 505 -12.46 -16.32 -25.18
C HIS A 505 -13.71 -15.71 -25.82
N SER A 506 -13.80 -15.84 -27.15
CA SER A 506 -14.78 -15.14 -27.99
C SER A 506 -16.24 -15.20 -27.49
N SER A 507 -16.93 -14.06 -27.62
CA SER A 507 -18.37 -13.91 -27.39
C SER A 507 -19.01 -13.21 -28.58
N ASN A 508 -20.04 -13.83 -29.18
CA ASN A 508 -20.84 -13.21 -30.26
C ASN A 508 -21.48 -11.91 -29.77
N CYS A 509 -21.91 -11.83 -28.51
CA CYS A 509 -22.43 -10.60 -27.91
C CYS A 509 -21.39 -9.47 -27.96
N THR A 510 -20.13 -9.74 -27.57
CA THR A 510 -19.06 -8.74 -27.60
C THR A 510 -18.69 -8.37 -29.04
N ARG A 511 -18.52 -9.37 -29.93
CA ARG A 511 -18.21 -9.16 -31.35
C ARG A 511 -19.30 -8.35 -32.06
N ASP A 512 -20.58 -8.60 -31.77
CA ASP A 512 -21.70 -7.84 -32.34
C ASP A 512 -21.70 -6.38 -31.90
N ILE A 513 -21.39 -6.09 -30.63
CA ILE A 513 -21.27 -4.72 -30.12
C ILE A 513 -20.12 -3.99 -30.81
N VAL A 514 -18.95 -4.64 -30.91
CA VAL A 514 -17.78 -4.08 -31.60
C VAL A 514 -18.10 -3.82 -33.07
N ALA A 515 -18.68 -4.80 -33.77
CA ALA A 515 -19.06 -4.65 -35.17
C ALA A 515 -20.07 -3.51 -35.37
N LYS A 516 -21.12 -3.41 -34.55
CA LYS A 516 -22.10 -2.30 -34.62
C LYS A 516 -21.48 -0.94 -34.35
N TYR A 517 -20.60 -0.84 -33.36
CA TYR A 517 -19.86 0.40 -33.08
C TYR A 517 -19.04 0.84 -34.30
N PHE A 518 -18.32 -0.08 -34.94
CA PHE A 518 -17.54 0.28 -36.12
C PHE A 518 -18.41 0.52 -37.37
N ILE A 519 -19.50 -0.20 -37.57
CA ILE A 519 -20.31 -0.10 -38.80
C ILE A 519 -21.27 1.10 -38.78
N SER A 520 -21.89 1.37 -37.63
CA SER A 520 -23.01 2.30 -37.47
C SER A 520 -22.90 3.28 -36.30
N ASP A 521 -21.75 3.36 -35.62
CA ASP A 521 -21.53 4.25 -34.45
C ASP A 521 -22.48 3.97 -33.27
N GLU A 522 -23.09 2.79 -33.26
CA GLU A 522 -24.02 2.39 -32.22
C GLU A 522 -23.24 1.94 -30.98
N LEU A 523 -23.42 2.68 -29.88
CA LEU A 523 -22.82 2.40 -28.60
C LEU A 523 -23.80 1.61 -27.71
N PRO A 524 -23.31 0.68 -26.88
CA PRO A 524 -24.17 -0.03 -25.94
C PRO A 524 -24.67 0.90 -24.82
N PRO A 525 -25.63 0.43 -23.99
CA PRO A 525 -25.93 1.02 -22.68
C PRO A 525 -24.68 1.23 -21.81
N GLN A 526 -24.80 2.04 -20.75
CA GLN A 526 -23.68 2.56 -19.96
C GLN A 526 -22.68 1.49 -19.47
N GLU A 527 -23.16 0.30 -19.10
CA GLU A 527 -22.35 -0.88 -18.89
C GLU A 527 -23.15 -2.10 -19.37
N VAL A 528 -22.59 -2.89 -20.29
CA VAL A 528 -23.16 -4.15 -20.78
C VAL A 528 -22.22 -5.30 -20.44
N THR A 529 -22.79 -6.42 -20.03
CA THR A 529 -22.05 -7.66 -19.76
C THR A 529 -22.35 -8.68 -20.85
N CYS A 530 -21.31 -9.30 -21.41
CA CYS A 530 -21.41 -10.33 -22.45
C CYS A 530 -20.70 -11.61 -21.98
N GLU A 531 -21.42 -12.71 -21.98
CA GLU A 531 -20.88 -14.05 -21.68
C GLU A 531 -20.27 -14.70 -22.94
N PRO A 532 -19.21 -15.52 -22.81
CA PRO A 532 -18.71 -16.37 -23.89
C PRO A 532 -19.77 -17.36 -24.39
N ASP A 533 -19.71 -17.73 -25.67
CA ASP A 533 -20.70 -18.64 -26.27
C ASP A 533 -20.55 -20.10 -25.80
N LYS A 534 -19.35 -20.47 -25.32
CA LYS A 534 -18.99 -21.81 -24.84
C LYS A 534 -18.11 -21.68 -23.62
N SER A 535 -18.07 -22.72 -22.79
CA SER A 535 -17.10 -22.82 -21.70
C SER A 535 -15.69 -23.12 -22.22
N VAL A 536 -14.68 -22.88 -21.37
CA VAL A 536 -13.28 -23.08 -21.75
C VAL A 536 -13.01 -24.56 -22.06
N PHE A 537 -13.55 -25.46 -21.23
CA PHE A 537 -13.34 -26.89 -21.39
C PHE A 537 -14.13 -27.51 -22.56
N GLU A 538 -15.25 -26.91 -22.96
CA GLU A 538 -15.92 -27.27 -24.22
C GLU A 538 -15.08 -26.93 -25.44
N LEU A 539 -14.48 -25.73 -25.47
CA LEU A 539 -13.57 -25.32 -26.55
C LEU A 539 -12.32 -26.21 -26.62
N ILE A 540 -11.77 -26.55 -25.46
CA ILE A 540 -10.66 -27.49 -25.32
C ILE A 540 -11.01 -28.86 -25.88
N ASP A 541 -12.20 -29.40 -25.56
CA ASP A 541 -12.63 -30.70 -26.05
C ASP A 541 -12.87 -30.72 -27.56
N GLU A 542 -13.37 -29.61 -28.11
CA GLU A 542 -13.46 -29.42 -29.56
C GLU A 542 -12.07 -29.42 -30.21
N LYS A 543 -11.10 -28.67 -29.65
CA LYS A 543 -9.70 -28.70 -30.10
C LYS A 543 -9.13 -30.12 -30.04
N ARG A 544 -9.29 -30.83 -28.92
CA ARG A 544 -8.84 -32.23 -28.74
C ARG A 544 -9.45 -33.16 -29.80
N LYS A 545 -10.75 -33.08 -30.07
CA LYS A 545 -11.44 -33.89 -31.09
C LYS A 545 -10.92 -33.59 -32.50
N GLN A 546 -10.64 -32.32 -32.82
CA GLN A 546 -10.04 -31.93 -34.10
C GLN A 546 -8.60 -32.48 -34.24
N THR A 547 -7.80 -32.44 -33.17
CA THR A 547 -6.44 -33.02 -33.15
C THR A 547 -6.46 -34.54 -33.30
N VAL A 548 -7.39 -35.25 -32.66
CA VAL A 548 -7.54 -36.72 -32.79
C VAL A 548 -8.04 -37.12 -34.19
N GLY A 549 -8.90 -36.31 -34.81
CA GLY A 549 -9.32 -36.50 -36.21
C GLY A 549 -8.18 -36.36 -37.23
N LEU A 550 -7.19 -35.52 -36.94
CA LEU A 550 -5.96 -35.38 -37.73
C LEU A 550 -4.92 -36.48 -37.39
N ALA A 551 -4.85 -36.93 -36.13
CA ALA A 551 -3.94 -37.97 -35.64
C ALA A 551 -4.24 -39.39 -36.18
N GLY A 552 -5.43 -39.61 -36.77
CA GLY A 552 -5.73 -40.82 -37.54
C GLY A 552 -4.83 -41.03 -38.78
N LYS A 553 -4.04 -40.03 -39.17
CA LYS A 553 -3.01 -40.13 -40.20
C LYS A 553 -1.70 -39.49 -39.71
N ARG A 554 -0.81 -40.35 -39.23
CA ARG A 554 0.56 -40.07 -38.72
C ARG A 554 0.61 -39.60 -37.27
N SER A 555 1.30 -40.41 -36.48
CA SER A 555 1.67 -40.18 -35.09
C SER A 555 2.43 -38.87 -34.93
N ILE A 556 1.75 -37.87 -34.37
CA ILE A 556 2.36 -36.66 -33.79
C ILE A 556 2.07 -36.72 -32.27
N PRO A 557 3.06 -36.52 -31.38
CA PRO A 557 2.89 -36.77 -29.95
C PRO A 557 2.19 -35.61 -29.24
N ILE A 558 1.19 -35.90 -28.41
CA ILE A 558 0.74 -35.01 -27.32
C ILE A 558 1.73 -35.20 -26.15
N LEU A 559 2.10 -34.09 -25.50
CA LEU A 559 3.18 -33.95 -24.52
C LEU A 559 3.08 -34.87 -23.29
N LEU A 560 3.45 -36.15 -23.43
CA LEU A 560 3.78 -37.05 -22.32
C LEU A 560 5.12 -37.78 -22.59
N TRP A 561 5.99 -37.82 -21.57
CA TRP A 561 7.42 -38.16 -21.55
C TRP A 561 7.83 -39.50 -22.21
N ASN A 562 8.87 -39.49 -23.07
CA ASN A 562 9.53 -40.71 -23.59
C ASN A 562 10.74 -41.13 -22.70
N SER A 563 10.63 -42.28 -22.01
CA SER A 563 11.58 -42.80 -21.00
C SER A 563 12.65 -43.77 -21.54
N SER A 564 12.85 -43.88 -22.86
CA SER A 564 13.77 -44.89 -23.44
C SER A 564 15.22 -44.43 -23.69
N ALA A 565 15.51 -43.12 -23.68
CA ALA A 565 16.84 -42.59 -24.04
C ALA A 565 17.86 -42.53 -22.86
N ASN A 566 17.40 -42.52 -21.60
CA ASN A 566 18.29 -42.30 -20.44
C ASN A 566 18.93 -43.57 -19.85
N LYS A 567 18.52 -44.78 -20.23
CA LYS A 567 19.19 -46.03 -19.78
C LYS A 567 20.51 -46.33 -20.51
N LYS A 568 20.75 -45.77 -21.70
CA LYS A 568 22.02 -45.94 -22.45
C LYS A 568 23.10 -44.91 -22.07
N ARG A 569 22.73 -43.70 -21.67
CA ARG A 569 23.69 -42.65 -21.26
C ARG A 569 24.27 -42.86 -19.85
N LEU A 570 23.50 -43.45 -18.93
CA LEU A 570 23.95 -43.72 -17.56
C LEU A 570 25.03 -44.84 -17.47
N ARG A 571 25.06 -45.78 -18.42
CA ARG A 571 26.14 -46.81 -18.52
C ARG A 571 27.45 -46.26 -19.12
N ALA A 572 27.41 -45.14 -19.85
CA ALA A 572 28.60 -44.50 -20.40
C ALA A 572 29.29 -43.57 -19.40
N GLN A 573 28.53 -42.91 -18.51
CA GLN A 573 29.09 -41.96 -17.52
C GLN A 573 29.67 -42.64 -16.26
N ILE A 574 29.25 -43.86 -15.91
CA ILE A 574 29.84 -44.63 -14.80
C ILE A 574 31.22 -45.23 -15.18
N SER A 575 31.55 -45.31 -16.48
CA SER A 575 32.88 -45.73 -16.95
C SER A 575 33.91 -44.59 -17.05
N ALA A 576 33.49 -43.32 -17.02
CA ALA A 576 34.37 -42.16 -17.17
C ALA A 576 34.81 -41.53 -15.84
N TYR A 577 34.07 -41.76 -14.76
CA TYR A 577 34.39 -41.24 -13.42
C TYR A 577 35.56 -41.97 -12.74
N PHE A 578 36.04 -43.09 -13.30
CA PHE A 578 37.20 -43.83 -12.81
C PHE A 578 38.54 -43.40 -13.44
N HIS A 579 38.58 -42.42 -14.35
CA HIS A 579 39.79 -42.00 -15.05
C HIS A 579 40.32 -40.58 -14.74
N ILE A 580 39.62 -39.75 -13.96
CA ILE A 580 40.00 -38.32 -13.76
C ILE A 580 40.49 -37.99 -12.32
N VAL A 581 40.60 -38.98 -11.43
CA VAL A 581 41.33 -38.82 -10.14
C VAL A 581 42.81 -39.24 -10.25
N SER A 582 43.31 -39.57 -11.44
CA SER A 582 44.67 -40.10 -11.60
C SER A 582 45.73 -39.11 -12.13
N ASP A 583 45.39 -37.90 -12.61
CA ASP A 583 46.33 -37.19 -13.53
C ASP A 583 46.74 -35.74 -13.23
N MET A 584 46.43 -35.11 -12.08
CA MET A 584 46.92 -33.72 -11.84
C MET A 584 47.43 -33.45 -10.42
N THR A 585 48.39 -34.26 -9.96
CA THR A 585 49.46 -33.78 -9.08
C THR A 585 50.66 -33.31 -9.93
N GLY A 586 51.04 -32.04 -9.77
CA GLY A 586 52.24 -31.41 -10.37
C GLY A 586 51.87 -30.52 -11.56
N LEU A 587 52.28 -29.25 -11.68
CA LEU A 587 53.52 -28.61 -11.26
C LEU A 587 53.32 -27.06 -11.24
N PHE A 588 53.85 -26.40 -10.19
CA PHE A 588 54.62 -25.12 -10.16
C PHE A 588 54.05 -23.81 -10.78
N TRP A 589 53.68 -22.80 -9.97
CA TRP A 589 54.47 -21.69 -9.35
C TRP A 589 54.68 -20.40 -10.22
N HIS A 590 53.99 -19.32 -9.82
CA HIS A 590 54.41 -17.88 -9.68
C HIS A 590 54.93 -17.03 -10.91
N PRO A 591 55.02 -15.66 -10.82
CA PRO A 591 54.03 -14.57 -10.58
C PRO A 591 54.06 -13.43 -11.64
N GLY A 592 53.03 -12.56 -11.70
CA GLY A 592 53.21 -11.19 -12.23
C GLY A 592 51.99 -10.46 -12.82
N LEU A 593 51.52 -9.45 -12.08
CA LEU A 593 51.03 -8.12 -12.51
C LEU A 593 49.94 -7.94 -13.60
N ILE A 594 48.94 -7.13 -13.17
CA ILE A 594 48.27 -6.04 -13.90
C ILE A 594 46.99 -6.39 -14.68
N SER A 595 45.91 -5.91 -14.05
CA SER A 595 44.83 -5.07 -14.60
C SER A 595 43.98 -5.56 -15.76
N GLN A 596 42.69 -5.58 -15.40
CA GLN A 596 41.58 -4.97 -16.11
C GLN A 596 40.92 -5.76 -17.25
N VAL A 597 39.61 -5.90 -17.02
CA VAL A 597 38.53 -5.78 -18.00
C VAL A 597 38.14 -7.09 -18.68
N PHE A 598 37.19 -7.74 -18.00
CA PHE A 598 35.82 -7.96 -18.46
C PHE A 598 35.55 -8.85 -19.69
N LEU A 599 34.50 -9.64 -19.47
CA LEU A 599 33.55 -10.26 -20.40
C LEU A 599 34.03 -11.60 -20.98
N LEU A 600 33.55 -12.74 -20.45
CA LEU A 600 32.23 -13.37 -20.71
C LEU A 600 32.04 -13.74 -22.19
N PRO A 601 31.24 -14.78 -22.52
CA PRO A 601 30.59 -15.79 -21.68
C PRO A 601 30.99 -17.20 -22.18
N GLU A 602 30.56 -18.30 -21.58
CA GLU A 602 29.36 -18.95 -22.09
C GLU A 602 28.94 -20.14 -21.20
N LEU A 603 27.67 -20.05 -20.81
CA LEU A 603 26.66 -21.09 -20.99
C LEU A 603 26.48 -22.15 -19.88
N VAL A 604 25.31 -21.99 -19.25
CA VAL A 604 24.17 -22.94 -19.33
C VAL A 604 23.98 -23.91 -18.16
N ASN A 605 22.96 -23.53 -17.39
CA ASN A 605 21.80 -24.31 -16.93
C ASN A 605 21.94 -25.38 -15.82
N ARG A 606 20.99 -25.21 -14.87
CA ARG A 606 20.09 -26.20 -14.26
C ARG A 606 20.76 -27.45 -13.65
N ARG A 607 20.81 -27.54 -12.32
CA ARG A 607 19.73 -27.73 -11.33
C ARG A 607 19.65 -29.20 -10.94
N LEU A 608 19.76 -29.37 -9.63
CA LEU A 608 18.93 -30.23 -8.81
C LEU A 608 19.19 -31.75 -8.82
N LEU A 609 19.62 -32.15 -7.62
CA LEU A 609 18.90 -33.06 -6.74
C LEU A 609 19.07 -34.56 -6.97
N SER A 610 19.82 -35.09 -6.02
CA SER A 610 19.33 -36.10 -5.07
C SER A 610 18.70 -37.33 -5.71
N ALA A 611 19.53 -38.37 -5.72
CA ALA A 611 19.24 -39.61 -5.03
C ALA A 611 17.95 -39.58 -4.18
N LYS A 612 17.18 -40.65 -4.31
CA LYS A 612 16.65 -41.47 -3.23
C LYS A 612 15.62 -42.44 -3.83
N PRO A 613 15.10 -43.38 -3.07
CA PRO A 613 15.81 -44.37 -2.26
C PRO A 613 15.18 -45.75 -2.52
N THR A 614 15.77 -46.84 -2.03
CA THR A 614 14.89 -47.84 -1.41
C THR A 614 15.62 -48.66 -0.37
N ILE A 615 14.91 -48.79 0.72
CA ILE A 615 15.15 -49.54 1.94
C ILE A 615 15.01 -51.04 1.63
N ASN A 616 15.84 -51.88 2.24
CA ASN A 616 15.42 -53.21 2.71
C ASN A 616 16.30 -53.67 3.89
N THR A 617 15.68 -53.57 5.06
CA THR A 617 15.57 -54.54 6.15
C THR A 617 16.40 -55.84 6.21
N TYR A 618 16.91 -56.06 7.45
CA TYR A 618 16.89 -57.28 8.31
C TYR A 618 18.08 -58.26 8.37
N GLN A 619 18.35 -58.65 9.64
CA GLN A 619 19.05 -59.84 10.19
C GLN A 619 20.59 -59.78 10.36
N THR A 620 21.11 -59.55 11.57
CA THR A 620 21.31 -60.40 12.77
C THR A 620 22.58 -61.27 12.79
N SER A 621 23.47 -60.89 13.72
CA SER A 621 24.22 -61.74 14.66
C SER A 621 25.64 -62.24 14.34
N SER A 622 26.48 -62.02 15.37
CA SER A 622 27.65 -62.78 15.84
C SER A 622 29.08 -62.36 15.42
N SER A 623 29.83 -62.08 16.50
CA SER A 623 31.25 -61.78 16.77
C SER A 623 32.23 -62.90 16.29
N PRO A 624 33.59 -62.84 16.45
CA PRO A 624 34.35 -62.14 17.50
C PRO A 624 35.80 -61.64 17.20
N THR A 625 36.43 -61.11 18.26
CA THR A 625 37.87 -61.07 18.62
C THR A 625 38.84 -59.95 18.18
N ARG A 626 39.42 -59.31 19.23
CA ARG A 626 40.83 -58.89 19.49
C ARG A 626 41.51 -57.89 18.52
N SER A 627 42.35 -56.94 18.93
CA SER A 627 42.96 -56.54 20.21
C SER A 627 43.90 -55.33 20.00
N GLY A 628 44.11 -54.54 21.06
CA GLY A 628 45.25 -53.62 21.25
C GLY A 628 44.85 -52.15 21.09
N GLY A 629 44.58 -51.37 22.15
CA GLY A 629 45.48 -51.07 23.28
C GLY A 629 46.16 -49.74 22.94
N VAL A 630 45.92 -48.61 23.61
CA VAL A 630 46.34 -48.20 24.97
C VAL A 630 45.84 -46.73 25.05
N LYS A 631 45.14 -46.23 26.08
CA LYS A 631 45.71 -45.69 27.34
C LYS A 631 44.58 -45.17 28.26
N MET A 632 44.66 -45.58 29.54
CA MET A 632 44.19 -44.95 30.80
C MET A 632 42.75 -44.38 30.85
N SER A 633 41.79 -45.12 31.42
CA SER A 633 41.47 -45.27 32.87
C SER A 633 41.07 -43.94 33.52
N ALA A 634 39.80 -43.60 33.71
CA ALA A 634 38.70 -44.33 34.37
C ALA A 634 38.85 -44.40 35.89
N ASP A 635 37.89 -43.80 36.59
CA ASP A 635 36.91 -44.44 37.50
C ASP A 635 36.34 -43.31 38.41
N ILE A 636 35.05 -43.20 38.76
CA ILE A 636 34.16 -44.19 39.37
C ILE A 636 32.68 -43.75 39.23
N LEU A 637 31.85 -44.71 38.76
CA LEU A 637 30.45 -45.12 39.12
C LEU A 637 29.35 -44.04 39.32
N ALA A 638 28.32 -43.91 38.49
CA ALA A 638 27.20 -44.84 38.14
C ALA A 638 26.01 -44.85 39.13
N ALA A 639 24.89 -44.22 38.72
CA ALA A 639 23.52 -44.70 38.93
C ALA A 639 22.58 -43.92 37.97
N GLY A 640 21.66 -44.64 37.32
CA GLY A 640 20.94 -44.17 36.13
C GLY A 640 19.73 -43.26 36.38
N GLY A 641 19.28 -42.63 35.29
CA GLY A 641 17.87 -42.36 35.05
C GLY A 641 17.49 -40.90 34.80
N LYS A 642 16.85 -40.72 33.63
CA LYS A 642 16.00 -39.59 33.19
C LYS A 642 16.68 -38.46 32.42
N ALA A 643 16.04 -38.19 31.28
CA ALA A 643 16.29 -37.12 30.34
C ALA A 643 16.21 -35.72 30.97
N SER A 644 17.13 -34.84 30.57
CA SER A 644 17.08 -33.36 30.61
C SER A 644 18.43 -32.84 30.09
N PRO A 645 18.60 -31.58 29.65
CA PRO A 645 17.80 -30.73 28.76
C PRO A 645 18.65 -30.15 27.59
N SER A 646 17.99 -29.40 26.72
CA SER A 646 18.54 -28.46 25.74
C SER A 646 19.81 -27.69 26.20
N MET A 647 20.90 -27.78 25.42
CA MET A 647 21.84 -26.67 25.22
C MET A 647 21.02 -25.53 24.59
N GLY A 648 20.88 -24.34 25.16
CA GLY A 648 21.92 -23.53 25.78
C GLY A 648 22.25 -22.37 24.84
N VAL A 649 21.24 -21.56 24.49
CA VAL A 649 21.48 -20.22 23.92
C VAL A 649 21.93 -19.38 25.10
N GLU A 650 23.19 -18.97 25.10
CA GLU A 650 23.71 -18.00 26.05
C GLU A 650 22.81 -16.76 26.03
N ALA A 651 22.21 -16.45 27.18
CA ALA A 651 21.50 -15.21 27.40
C ALA A 651 22.49 -14.04 27.24
N ARG A 652 22.47 -13.39 26.07
CA ARG A 652 23.06 -12.07 25.90
C ARG A 652 22.44 -11.16 26.97
N ASN A 653 23.29 -10.39 27.65
CA ASN A 653 22.85 -9.43 28.67
C ASN A 653 21.93 -8.36 28.03
N ASP A 654 20.62 -8.51 28.18
CA ASP A 654 19.57 -7.56 27.73
C ASP A 654 19.59 -6.17 28.41
N ASN A 655 20.68 -5.84 29.12
CA ASN A 655 20.86 -4.58 29.84
C ASN A 655 21.59 -3.49 29.02
N ASN A 656 22.04 -3.79 27.80
CA ASN A 656 22.70 -2.82 26.93
C ASN A 656 21.80 -2.43 25.76
N GLY A 657 21.30 -1.19 25.80
CA GLY A 657 21.30 -0.24 24.67
C GLY A 657 20.74 -0.60 23.29
N ASP A 658 20.17 -1.78 23.06
CA ASP A 658 19.67 -2.15 21.73
C ASP A 658 18.45 -1.31 21.36
N LEU A 659 18.51 -0.69 20.18
CA LEU A 659 17.44 0.14 19.59
C LEU A 659 16.12 -0.65 19.45
N VAL A 660 16.20 -1.96 19.20
CA VAL A 660 15.08 -2.91 19.19
C VAL A 660 15.47 -4.19 19.91
N THR A 661 14.61 -4.67 20.82
CA THR A 661 14.85 -5.95 21.49
C THR A 661 14.32 -7.07 20.61
N ALA A 662 15.15 -8.08 20.28
CA ALA A 662 14.73 -9.25 19.48
C ALA A 662 13.49 -9.99 20.03
N THR A 663 13.14 -9.77 21.30
CA THR A 663 11.96 -10.33 21.98
C THR A 663 10.64 -9.61 21.63
N GLU A 664 10.70 -8.37 21.14
CA GLU A 664 9.52 -7.56 20.76
C GLU A 664 8.91 -8.01 19.41
N GLU A 665 9.74 -8.46 18.47
CA GLU A 665 9.31 -8.97 17.15
C GLU A 665 8.57 -10.31 17.23
N GLN A 666 8.81 -11.11 18.29
CA GLN A 666 8.34 -12.51 18.33
C GLN A 666 6.99 -12.74 19.03
N ASN A 667 6.47 -11.79 19.82
CA ASN A 667 5.40 -12.10 20.79
C ASN A 667 4.07 -11.34 20.63
N LEU A 668 4.00 -10.27 19.83
CA LEU A 668 2.74 -9.56 19.55
C LEU A 668 2.33 -9.78 18.09
N GLN A 669 1.14 -10.37 17.86
CA GLN A 669 0.64 -10.61 16.52
C GLN A 669 0.20 -9.30 15.85
N ARG A 670 0.72 -9.03 14.64
CA ARG A 670 0.31 -7.91 13.77
C ARG A 670 -1.12 -8.15 13.27
N GLY A 671 -2.11 -7.38 13.74
CA GLY A 671 -3.53 -7.64 13.49
C GLY A 671 -4.40 -6.44 13.06
N LEU A 672 -3.86 -5.22 12.97
CA LEU A 672 -4.57 -4.01 12.55
C LEU A 672 -4.25 -3.67 11.08
N HIS A 673 -5.28 -3.53 10.24
CA HIS A 673 -5.14 -3.08 8.85
C HIS A 673 -4.95 -1.56 8.76
N GLU A 674 -4.41 -1.06 7.64
CA GLU A 674 -4.18 0.37 7.41
C GLU A 674 -5.45 1.22 7.59
N ARG A 675 -6.62 0.69 7.20
CA ARG A 675 -7.92 1.34 7.43
C ARG A 675 -8.22 1.57 8.92
N HIS A 676 -7.82 0.67 9.81
CA HIS A 676 -8.02 0.80 11.25
C HIS A 676 -7.10 1.88 11.81
N LEU A 677 -5.84 1.91 11.36
CA LEU A 677 -4.86 2.93 11.75
C LEU A 677 -5.26 4.33 11.26
N SER A 678 -5.73 4.43 10.02
CA SER A 678 -6.24 5.68 9.45
C SER A 678 -7.45 6.21 10.24
N MET A 679 -8.42 5.35 10.56
CA MET A 679 -9.58 5.76 11.37
C MET A 679 -9.21 6.12 12.82
N LEU A 680 -8.28 5.40 13.45
CA LEU A 680 -7.74 5.77 14.76
C LEU A 680 -7.03 7.14 14.71
N GLY A 681 -6.31 7.43 13.62
CA GLY A 681 -5.70 8.75 13.40
C GLY A 681 -6.71 9.88 13.21
N ILE A 682 -7.84 9.61 12.53
CA ILE A 682 -8.87 10.62 12.24
C ILE A 682 -9.79 10.85 13.46
N ALA A 683 -10.23 9.80 14.15
CA ALA A 683 -11.28 9.88 15.17
C ALA A 683 -10.82 9.55 16.60
N GLY A 684 -9.61 9.03 16.79
CA GLY A 684 -9.17 8.45 18.07
C GLY A 684 -9.26 9.42 19.24
N ALA A 685 -8.79 10.65 19.11
CA ALA A 685 -8.90 11.61 20.21
C ALA A 685 -10.27 12.33 20.31
N ILE A 686 -11.27 11.97 19.50
CA ILE A 686 -12.63 12.52 19.66
C ILE A 686 -13.30 11.73 20.78
N GLY A 687 -13.49 12.37 21.93
CA GLY A 687 -13.95 11.75 23.16
C GLY A 687 -14.81 12.68 24.02
N THR A 688 -14.98 12.32 25.28
CA THR A 688 -15.82 13.06 26.24
C THR A 688 -15.35 14.48 26.50
N GLY A 689 -14.07 14.79 26.31
CA GLY A 689 -13.56 16.16 26.40
C GLY A 689 -14.26 17.15 25.47
N LEU A 690 -14.50 16.77 24.20
CA LEU A 690 -15.20 17.64 23.24
C LEU A 690 -16.71 17.80 23.58
N PHE A 691 -17.35 16.73 24.07
CA PHE A 691 -18.80 16.72 24.24
C PHE A 691 -19.28 17.17 25.62
N LEU A 692 -18.55 16.82 26.68
CA LEU A 692 -18.84 17.19 28.07
C LEU A 692 -17.94 18.35 28.53
N GLY A 693 -16.64 18.29 28.22
CA GLY A 693 -15.69 19.30 28.70
C GLY A 693 -15.85 20.69 28.07
N LEU A 694 -16.50 20.75 26.90
CA LEU A 694 -16.78 22.02 26.23
C LEU A 694 -17.76 22.91 27.00
N GLY A 695 -18.73 22.33 27.72
CA GLY A 695 -19.70 23.09 28.49
C GLY A 695 -19.05 23.97 29.55
N GLN A 696 -18.16 23.37 30.34
CA GLN A 696 -17.35 24.10 31.33
C GLN A 696 -16.44 25.14 30.66
N SER A 697 -15.83 24.81 29.52
CA SER A 697 -14.92 25.72 28.80
C SER A 697 -15.63 26.99 28.32
N VAL A 698 -16.86 26.86 27.83
CA VAL A 698 -17.70 28.00 27.41
C VAL A 698 -18.18 28.80 28.62
N GLN A 699 -18.49 28.13 29.73
CA GLN A 699 -18.93 28.78 30.95
C GLN A 699 -17.82 29.60 31.63
N THR A 700 -16.59 29.08 31.72
CA THR A 700 -15.50 29.79 32.40
C THR A 700 -14.74 30.75 31.49
N GLY A 701 -14.60 30.44 30.20
CA GLY A 701 -13.87 31.25 29.23
C GLY A 701 -14.74 32.22 28.43
N GLY A 702 -16.05 31.98 28.35
CA GLY A 702 -16.91 32.60 27.33
C GLY A 702 -16.66 32.01 25.94
N PRO A 703 -17.46 32.39 24.93
CA PRO A 703 -17.39 31.77 23.61
C PRO A 703 -16.06 32.03 22.88
N LEU A 704 -15.48 33.24 23.02
CA LEU A 704 -14.17 33.53 22.44
C LEU A 704 -13.03 32.98 23.30
N GLY A 705 -13.13 33.02 24.63
CA GLY A 705 -12.12 32.43 25.51
C GLY A 705 -12.00 30.91 25.32
N ALA A 706 -13.12 30.20 25.15
CA ALA A 706 -13.14 28.78 24.81
C ALA A 706 -12.48 28.51 23.45
N LEU A 707 -12.85 29.28 22.42
CA LEU A 707 -12.28 29.15 21.07
C LEU A 707 -10.76 29.37 21.07
N LEU A 708 -10.29 30.43 21.73
CA LEU A 708 -8.86 30.73 21.85
C LEU A 708 -8.14 29.67 22.69
N GLY A 709 -8.75 29.19 23.78
CA GLY A 709 -8.15 28.15 24.63
C GLY A 709 -7.84 26.88 23.84
N TYR A 710 -8.83 26.38 23.10
CA TYR A 710 -8.64 25.21 22.24
C TYR A 710 -7.75 25.48 21.03
N ALA A 711 -7.74 26.70 20.48
CA ALA A 711 -6.79 27.07 19.43
C ALA A 711 -5.35 27.08 19.95
N THR A 712 -5.10 27.62 21.14
CA THR A 712 -3.76 27.66 21.77
C THR A 712 -3.28 26.24 22.07
N VAL A 713 -4.08 25.40 22.72
CA VAL A 713 -3.70 23.99 22.95
C VAL A 713 -3.60 23.22 21.64
N GLY A 714 -4.47 23.49 20.66
CA GLY A 714 -4.39 22.94 19.32
C GLY A 714 -3.05 23.24 18.64
N LEU A 715 -2.52 24.46 18.75
CA LEU A 715 -1.18 24.81 18.25
C LEU A 715 -0.06 24.08 19.00
N VAL A 716 -0.21 23.84 20.31
CA VAL A 716 0.73 22.99 21.08
C VAL A 716 0.69 21.55 20.56
N VAL A 717 -0.50 20.97 20.39
CA VAL A 717 -0.69 19.63 19.82
C VAL A 717 -0.08 19.53 18.43
N CYS A 718 -0.28 20.54 17.60
CA CYS A 718 0.36 20.66 16.30
C CYS A 718 1.89 20.55 16.38
N ALA A 719 2.52 21.31 17.29
CA ALA A 719 3.96 21.21 17.52
C ALA A 719 4.37 19.80 18.01
N VAL A 720 3.59 19.21 18.92
CA VAL A 720 3.80 17.85 19.43
C VAL A 720 3.72 16.82 18.30
N GLN A 721 2.74 16.92 17.40
CA GLN A 721 2.52 15.97 16.31
C GLN A 721 3.62 16.06 15.23
N PHE A 722 4.07 17.26 14.87
CA PHE A 722 5.23 17.38 13.98
C PHE A 722 6.50 16.85 14.63
N ALA A 723 6.74 17.18 15.92
CA ALA A 723 7.89 16.66 16.67
C ALA A 723 7.86 15.13 16.75
N LEU A 724 6.70 14.56 17.10
CA LEU A 724 6.48 13.12 17.19
C LEU A 724 6.67 12.44 15.85
N GLY A 725 6.12 13.00 14.78
CA GLY A 725 6.26 12.43 13.43
C GLY A 725 7.70 12.43 12.93
N GLU A 726 8.49 13.49 13.18
CA GLU A 726 9.91 13.51 12.77
C GLU A 726 10.74 12.48 13.54
N VAL A 727 10.50 12.32 14.85
CA VAL A 727 11.23 11.32 15.66
C VAL A 727 10.77 9.90 15.35
N ALA A 728 9.45 9.66 15.26
CA ALA A 728 8.88 8.33 15.02
C ALA A 728 9.11 7.82 13.59
N ALA A 729 9.28 8.72 12.62
CA ALA A 729 9.65 8.34 11.26
C ALA A 729 11.10 7.79 11.19
N LEU A 730 12.02 8.33 12.01
CA LEU A 730 13.39 7.82 12.12
C LEU A 730 13.48 6.60 13.05
N LEU A 731 12.67 6.56 14.10
CA LEU A 731 12.77 5.56 15.18
C LEU A 731 11.40 4.90 15.42
N PRO A 732 10.94 4.01 14.54
CA PRO A 732 9.64 3.35 14.66
C PRO A 732 9.67 2.20 15.67
N VAL A 733 9.64 2.52 16.96
CA VAL A 733 9.79 1.56 18.06
C VAL A 733 8.48 1.31 18.83
N THR A 734 8.30 0.09 19.33
CA THR A 734 7.16 -0.27 20.19
C THR A 734 7.20 0.57 21.47
N GLY A 735 6.08 1.24 21.81
CA GLY A 735 6.02 2.21 22.91
C GLY A 735 6.40 3.64 22.52
N ALA A 736 6.76 3.90 21.26
CA ALA A 736 6.91 5.22 20.66
C ALA A 736 7.78 6.19 21.49
N PHE A 737 7.22 7.33 21.90
CA PHE A 737 7.93 8.40 22.59
C PHE A 737 8.48 8.02 23.97
N VAL A 738 7.92 6.97 24.61
CA VAL A 738 8.46 6.41 25.85
C VAL A 738 9.85 5.81 25.58
N ARG A 739 9.97 5.06 24.49
CA ARG A 739 11.22 4.44 24.09
C ARG A 739 12.18 5.49 23.53
N HIS A 740 11.69 6.48 22.79
CA HIS A 740 12.49 7.63 22.35
C HIS A 740 13.19 8.35 23.51
N ALA A 741 12.49 8.52 24.63
CA ALA A 741 13.03 9.15 25.83
C ALA A 741 14.21 8.38 26.45
N GLU A 742 14.20 7.04 26.36
CA GLU A 742 15.25 6.20 26.94
C GLU A 742 16.62 6.41 26.28
N PHE A 743 16.67 6.55 24.95
CA PHE A 743 17.92 6.70 24.22
C PHE A 743 18.25 8.15 23.83
N LEU A 744 17.25 9.03 23.66
CA LEU A 744 17.52 10.45 23.36
C LEU A 744 17.82 11.25 24.63
N VAL A 745 17.25 10.89 25.78
CA VAL A 745 17.35 11.67 27.03
C VAL A 745 18.13 10.92 28.11
N ASP A 746 17.51 9.92 28.75
CA ASP A 746 18.05 9.13 29.87
C ASP A 746 17.17 7.89 30.05
N PRO A 747 17.72 6.68 30.29
CA PRO A 747 16.90 5.50 30.58
C PRO A 747 15.98 5.64 31.79
N ALA A 748 16.35 6.43 32.80
CA ALA A 748 15.45 6.77 33.91
C ALA A 748 14.28 7.66 33.47
N TRP A 749 14.48 8.50 32.45
CA TRP A 749 13.40 9.32 31.90
C TRP A 749 12.42 8.44 31.11
N GLY A 750 12.92 7.50 30.30
CA GLY A 750 12.09 6.48 29.64
C GLY A 750 11.24 5.68 30.63
N PHE A 751 11.84 5.20 31.74
CA PHE A 751 11.12 4.53 32.82
C PHE A 751 10.00 5.41 33.42
N ALA A 752 10.32 6.66 33.75
CA ALA A 752 9.37 7.58 34.37
C ALA A 752 8.18 7.90 33.45
N ILE A 753 8.44 8.14 32.16
CA ILE A 753 7.42 8.41 31.16
C ILE A 753 6.60 7.15 30.84
N GLY A 754 7.20 5.97 30.86
CA GLY A 754 6.47 4.72 30.72
C GLY A 754 5.45 4.50 31.84
N TRP A 755 5.86 4.71 33.10
CA TRP A 755 4.95 4.64 34.24
C TRP A 755 3.94 5.79 34.27
N ASN A 756 4.30 6.98 33.80
CA ASN A 756 3.36 8.09 33.58
C ASN A 756 2.23 7.67 32.64
N LEU A 757 2.54 6.94 31.56
CA LEU A 757 1.52 6.47 30.63
C LEU A 757 0.67 5.32 31.20
N VAL A 758 1.26 4.39 31.94
CA VAL A 758 0.50 3.33 32.65
C VAL A 758 -0.47 3.96 33.64
N TYR A 759 0.00 4.90 34.45
CA TYR A 759 -0.80 5.63 35.41
C TYR A 759 -1.86 6.51 34.73
N GLY A 760 -1.52 7.22 33.66
CA GLY A 760 -2.48 8.02 32.89
C GLY A 760 -3.61 7.17 32.32
N ASN A 761 -3.32 5.97 31.82
CA ASN A 761 -4.35 5.04 31.37
C ASN A 761 -5.18 4.43 32.53
N ILE A 762 -4.58 4.22 33.70
CA ILE A 762 -5.29 3.83 34.94
C ILE A 762 -6.35 4.87 35.32
N LEU A 763 -6.11 6.16 35.04
CA LEU A 763 -7.04 7.25 35.36
C LEU A 763 -8.00 7.58 34.22
N SER A 764 -7.54 7.47 32.97
CA SER A 764 -8.35 7.78 31.78
C SER A 764 -9.51 6.80 31.61
N ILE A 765 -9.32 5.49 31.85
CA ILE A 765 -10.42 4.52 31.73
C ILE A 765 -11.56 4.84 32.71
N PRO A 766 -11.33 5.02 34.03
CA PRO A 766 -12.40 5.35 34.95
C PRO A 766 -12.97 6.76 34.74
N SER A 767 -12.23 7.72 34.16
CA SER A 767 -12.80 9.03 33.80
C SER A 767 -13.87 8.90 32.73
N GLU A 768 -13.62 8.08 31.71
CA GLU A 768 -14.57 7.82 30.63
C GLU A 768 -15.79 7.02 31.12
N ILE A 769 -15.61 6.01 31.99
CA ILE A 769 -16.74 5.29 32.61
C ILE A 769 -17.57 6.22 33.51
N THR A 770 -16.92 7.15 34.23
CA THR A 770 -17.63 8.15 35.04
C THR A 770 -18.41 9.13 34.17
N ALA A 771 -17.86 9.54 33.02
CA ALA A 771 -18.57 10.34 32.03
C ALA A 771 -19.80 9.61 31.45
N ILE A 772 -19.71 8.30 31.22
CA ILE A 772 -20.87 7.49 30.81
C ILE A 772 -21.97 7.55 31.87
N CYS A 773 -21.62 7.50 33.16
CA CYS A 773 -22.60 7.63 34.25
C CYS A 773 -23.33 8.99 34.19
N VAL A 774 -22.59 10.08 34.02
CA VAL A 774 -23.16 11.43 33.83
C VAL A 774 -24.11 11.47 32.64
N LEU A 775 -23.79 10.78 31.54
CA LEU A 775 -24.65 10.77 30.36
C LEU A 775 -25.92 9.94 30.54
N PHE A 776 -25.89 8.86 31.32
CA PHE A 776 -27.06 8.02 31.59
C PHE A 776 -28.09 8.68 32.51
N GLU A 777 -27.65 9.59 33.39
CA GLU A 777 -28.52 10.42 34.25
C GLU A 777 -29.53 11.23 33.42
N PHE A 778 -29.28 11.46 32.13
CA PHE A 778 -30.24 12.08 31.21
C PHE A 778 -31.55 11.28 31.02
N TRP A 779 -31.51 9.94 31.07
CA TRP A 779 -32.71 9.11 30.85
C TRP A 779 -33.26 8.48 32.13
N THR A 780 -32.42 8.30 33.16
CA THR A 780 -32.80 7.48 34.30
C THR A 780 -32.04 7.84 35.57
N ASP A 781 -32.75 7.75 36.69
CA ASP A 781 -32.21 7.92 38.04
C ASP A 781 -31.73 6.60 38.66
N ILE A 782 -31.54 5.54 37.85
CA ILE A 782 -31.00 4.27 38.33
C ILE A 782 -29.59 4.49 38.89
N ASN A 783 -29.28 3.81 40.00
CA ASN A 783 -27.99 3.93 40.66
C ASN A 783 -26.80 3.71 39.68
N PRO A 784 -25.84 4.66 39.59
CA PRO A 784 -24.72 4.59 38.65
C PRO A 784 -23.87 3.31 38.74
N SER A 785 -23.88 2.62 39.89
CA SER A 785 -23.19 1.34 40.09
C SER A 785 -23.52 0.28 39.02
N LEU A 786 -24.76 0.26 38.52
CA LEU A 786 -25.16 -0.66 37.45
C LEU A 786 -24.37 -0.36 36.16
N TRP A 787 -24.34 0.91 35.75
CA TRP A 787 -23.63 1.34 34.54
C TRP A 787 -22.13 1.13 34.67
N ILE A 788 -21.55 1.44 35.83
CA ILE A 788 -20.14 1.19 36.12
C ILE A 788 -19.81 -0.30 35.91
N MET A 789 -20.58 -1.22 36.52
CA MET A 789 -20.32 -2.65 36.37
C MET A 789 -20.49 -3.13 34.93
N ILE A 790 -21.51 -2.67 34.22
CA ILE A 790 -21.73 -3.03 32.81
C ILE A 790 -20.54 -2.61 31.96
N PHE A 791 -20.09 -1.36 32.07
CA PHE A 791 -19.01 -0.85 31.22
C PHE A 791 -17.63 -1.38 31.64
N ILE A 792 -17.41 -1.74 32.91
CA ILE A 792 -16.21 -2.49 33.32
C ILE A 792 -16.18 -3.86 32.63
N VAL A 793 -17.29 -4.61 32.67
CA VAL A 793 -17.38 -5.94 32.05
C VAL A 793 -17.19 -5.82 30.53
N LEU A 794 -17.90 -4.90 29.88
CA LEU A 794 -17.79 -4.69 28.43
C LEU A 794 -16.37 -4.31 28.00
N THR A 795 -15.74 -3.36 28.68
CA THR A 795 -14.36 -2.92 28.39
C THR A 795 -13.35 -4.04 28.62
N THR A 796 -13.54 -4.83 29.69
CA THR A 796 -12.68 -6.00 29.97
C THR A 796 -12.84 -7.09 28.91
N VAL A 797 -14.06 -7.39 28.47
CA VAL A 797 -14.33 -8.38 27.41
C VAL A 797 -13.66 -7.95 26.11
N VAL A 798 -13.82 -6.69 25.70
CA VAL A 798 -13.14 -6.16 24.50
C VAL A 798 -11.62 -6.24 24.64
N GLY A 799 -11.07 -5.93 25.82
CA GLY A 799 -9.64 -6.04 26.10
C GLY A 799 -9.10 -7.48 26.07
N LEU A 800 -9.94 -8.48 26.31
CA LEU A 800 -9.58 -9.91 26.25
C LEU A 800 -9.80 -10.53 24.85
N CYS A 801 -10.56 -9.87 23.99
CA CYS A 801 -10.82 -10.30 22.62
C CYS A 801 -9.60 -10.13 21.70
N PHE A 802 -9.60 -10.83 20.57
CA PHE A 802 -8.57 -10.72 19.55
C PHE A 802 -8.48 -9.29 19.00
N VAL A 803 -7.25 -8.76 18.84
CA VAL A 803 -6.97 -7.36 18.42
C VAL A 803 -7.71 -6.93 17.15
N ARG A 804 -7.99 -7.86 16.23
CA ARG A 804 -8.77 -7.57 15.03
C ARG A 804 -10.22 -7.16 15.36
N VAL A 805 -10.85 -7.81 16.34
CA VAL A 805 -12.22 -7.49 16.78
C VAL A 805 -12.26 -6.09 17.38
N PHE A 806 -11.27 -5.74 18.20
CA PHE A 806 -11.10 -4.37 18.70
C PHE A 806 -10.99 -3.37 17.53
N GLY A 807 -10.17 -3.66 16.53
CA GLY A 807 -9.98 -2.80 15.36
C GLY A 807 -11.27 -2.54 14.57
N GLU A 808 -12.11 -3.57 14.38
CA GLU A 808 -13.43 -3.41 13.73
C GLU A 808 -14.39 -2.59 14.60
N VAL A 809 -14.45 -2.86 15.91
CA VAL A 809 -15.32 -2.11 16.84
C VAL A 809 -14.95 -0.63 16.85
N GLU A 810 -13.67 -0.31 16.96
CA GLU A 810 -13.19 1.07 16.92
C GLU A 810 -13.40 1.73 15.57
N PHE A 811 -13.29 1.00 14.45
CA PHE A 811 -13.59 1.54 13.13
C PHE A 811 -15.03 2.06 13.04
N TRP A 812 -16.01 1.30 13.54
CA TRP A 812 -17.42 1.72 13.54
C TRP A 812 -17.69 2.86 14.52
N PHE A 813 -17.11 2.84 15.72
CA PHE A 813 -17.23 3.94 16.67
C PHE A 813 -16.59 5.22 16.16
N ALA A 814 -15.41 5.14 15.53
CA ALA A 814 -14.76 6.25 14.85
C ALA A 814 -15.67 6.89 13.79
N LEU A 815 -16.28 6.08 12.93
CA LEU A 815 -17.20 6.57 11.90
C LEU A 815 -18.41 7.29 12.53
N LEU A 816 -19.01 6.69 13.55
CA LEU A 816 -20.17 7.23 14.26
C LEU A 816 -19.83 8.56 14.98
N LYS A 817 -18.64 8.70 15.56
CA LYS A 817 -18.13 9.96 16.15
C LYS A 817 -18.01 11.07 15.10
N ILE A 818 -17.39 10.77 13.95
CA ILE A 818 -17.22 11.76 12.87
C ILE A 818 -18.58 12.22 12.35
N LEU A 819 -19.49 11.28 12.09
CA LEU A 819 -20.84 11.60 11.64
C LEU A 819 -21.58 12.47 12.66
N LEU A 820 -21.43 12.21 13.97
CA LEU A 820 -22.03 13.04 15.02
C LEU A 820 -21.50 14.47 15.00
N VAL A 821 -20.18 14.67 14.94
CA VAL A 821 -19.60 16.02 14.94
C VAL A 821 -20.05 16.81 13.72
N VAL A 822 -20.03 16.19 12.54
CA VAL A 822 -20.53 16.82 11.30
C VAL A 822 -22.01 17.16 11.41
N PHE A 823 -22.83 16.23 11.92
CA PHE A 823 -24.25 16.46 12.16
C PHE A 823 -24.49 17.62 13.12
N LEU A 824 -23.77 17.68 14.24
CA LEU A 824 -23.91 18.73 15.25
C LEU A 824 -23.48 20.11 14.74
N ILE A 825 -22.44 20.18 13.90
CA ILE A 825 -22.03 21.43 13.24
C ILE A 825 -23.12 21.93 12.29
N ILE A 826 -23.66 21.05 11.44
CA ILE A 826 -24.72 21.41 10.48
C ILE A 826 -25.99 21.81 11.22
N LEU A 827 -26.45 21.00 12.17
CA LEU A 827 -27.62 21.28 12.99
C LEU A 827 -27.45 22.62 13.72
N GLY A 828 -26.29 22.83 14.33
CA GLY A 828 -25.98 24.05 15.04
C GLY A 828 -26.01 25.27 14.12
N LEU A 829 -25.50 25.16 12.89
CA LEU A 829 -25.61 26.23 11.89
C LEU A 829 -27.07 26.53 11.52
N VAL A 830 -27.90 25.49 11.35
CA VAL A 830 -29.33 25.63 11.04
C VAL A 830 -30.07 26.35 12.18
N ILE A 831 -29.87 25.94 13.43
CA ILE A 831 -30.46 26.60 14.61
C ILE A 831 -29.97 28.05 14.69
N ASN A 832 -28.66 28.27 14.55
CA ASN A 832 -28.06 29.60 14.65
C ASN A 832 -28.61 30.59 13.61
N LEU A 833 -28.92 30.11 12.41
CA LEU A 833 -29.48 30.92 11.31
C LEU A 833 -31.01 31.09 11.38
N GLY A 834 -31.70 30.47 12.35
CA GLY A 834 -33.15 30.54 12.49
C GLY A 834 -33.91 29.61 11.54
N GLY A 835 -33.29 28.51 11.13
CA GLY A 835 -33.89 27.53 10.21
C GLY A 835 -34.91 26.59 10.86
N VAL A 836 -35.03 26.58 12.19
CA VAL A 836 -36.04 25.79 12.91
C VAL A 836 -37.32 26.64 13.12
N PRO A 837 -38.51 26.16 12.71
CA PRO A 837 -39.75 26.92 12.87
C PRO A 837 -39.98 27.35 14.32
N GLY A 838 -40.25 28.64 14.54
CA GLY A 838 -40.47 29.20 15.87
C GLY A 838 -39.19 29.57 16.64
N THR A 839 -38.00 29.31 16.10
CA THR A 839 -36.73 29.80 16.65
C THR A 839 -36.28 31.06 15.92
N GLU A 840 -35.91 32.09 16.68
CA GLU A 840 -35.34 33.30 16.10
C GLU A 840 -33.85 33.10 15.74
N ARG A 841 -33.36 33.88 14.78
CA ARG A 841 -31.94 33.87 14.42
C ARG A 841 -31.09 34.34 15.60
N ILE A 842 -30.18 33.50 16.06
CA ILE A 842 -29.24 33.80 17.15
C ILE A 842 -28.05 34.61 16.59
N GLY A 843 -27.30 34.04 15.64
CA GLY A 843 -26.06 34.62 15.13
C GLY A 843 -24.99 34.76 16.22
N PHE A 844 -24.21 35.85 16.18
CA PHE A 844 -23.22 36.17 17.21
C PHE A 844 -23.82 36.91 18.41
N ARG A 845 -25.08 36.65 18.77
CA ARG A 845 -25.75 37.34 19.88
C ARG A 845 -25.06 37.09 21.22
N TYR A 846 -24.73 35.83 21.51
CA TYR A 846 -24.08 35.44 22.76
C TYR A 846 -22.62 35.86 22.87
N TRP A 847 -22.00 36.19 21.74
CA TRP A 847 -20.69 36.84 21.70
C TRP A 847 -20.74 38.34 22.03
N LYS A 848 -21.95 38.93 22.11
CA LYS A 848 -22.17 40.32 22.49
C LYS A 848 -22.79 40.43 23.89
N ASP A 849 -23.76 39.57 24.20
CA ASP A 849 -24.44 39.49 25.49
C ASP A 849 -24.66 38.01 25.88
N PRO A 850 -24.05 37.49 26.96
CA PRO A 850 -23.35 38.20 28.03
C PRO A 850 -21.94 38.73 27.64
N GLY A 851 -21.36 38.27 26.53
CA GLY A 851 -20.11 38.79 25.99
C GLY A 851 -19.14 37.72 25.50
N PRO A 852 -18.03 38.10 24.85
CA PRO A 852 -17.10 37.15 24.25
C PRO A 852 -16.20 36.44 25.29
N PHE A 853 -15.98 37.04 26.46
CA PHE A 853 -15.17 36.52 27.55
C PHE A 853 -15.97 36.53 28.85
N VAL A 854 -15.68 35.56 29.72
CA VAL A 854 -16.22 35.51 31.09
C VAL A 854 -15.13 35.89 32.08
N GLU A 855 -15.49 36.68 33.09
CA GLU A 855 -14.60 37.01 34.21
C GLU A 855 -14.50 35.82 35.17
N TYR A 856 -13.29 35.32 35.42
CA TYR A 856 -13.05 34.18 36.29
C TYR A 856 -12.10 34.53 37.44
N ILE A 857 -12.51 34.30 38.69
CA ILE A 857 -11.80 34.56 39.96
C ILE A 857 -11.52 36.05 40.26
N ALA A 858 -11.17 36.85 39.26
CA ALA A 858 -10.95 38.29 39.34
C ALA A 858 -11.88 39.03 38.38
N SER A 859 -11.97 40.36 38.52
CA SER A 859 -12.77 41.22 37.65
C SER A 859 -11.93 41.92 36.56
N GLY A 860 -12.58 42.41 35.51
CA GLY A 860 -11.95 43.13 34.40
C GLY A 860 -11.11 42.24 33.48
N SER A 861 -10.21 42.87 32.70
CA SER A 861 -9.39 42.16 31.69
C SER A 861 -8.52 41.04 32.27
N TRP A 862 -8.10 41.17 33.54
CA TRP A 862 -7.38 40.10 34.22
C TRP A 862 -8.28 38.89 34.49
N GLY A 863 -9.51 39.12 34.96
CA GLY A 863 -10.53 38.07 35.11
C GLY A 863 -10.84 37.35 33.80
N GLN A 864 -10.96 38.09 32.71
CA GLN A 864 -11.19 37.53 31.37
C GLN A 864 -10.02 36.66 30.89
N PHE A 865 -8.78 37.10 31.15
CA PHE A 865 -7.59 36.30 30.84
C PHE A 865 -7.56 35.01 31.67
N LEU A 866 -7.86 35.08 32.97
CA LEU A 866 -7.94 33.89 33.82
C LEU A 866 -9.04 32.92 33.37
N GLY A 867 -10.16 33.44 32.83
CA GLY A 867 -11.23 32.64 32.24
C GLY A 867 -10.73 31.87 31.02
N TYR A 868 -10.13 32.56 30.05
CA TYR A 868 -9.46 31.95 28.90
C TYR A 868 -8.40 30.91 29.33
N TRP A 869 -7.57 31.24 30.32
CA TRP A 869 -6.49 30.36 30.78
C TRP A 869 -7.02 29.10 31.47
N SER A 870 -8.17 29.18 32.16
CA SER A 870 -8.80 28.03 32.80
C SER A 870 -9.24 26.94 31.80
N VAL A 871 -9.44 27.29 30.53
CA VAL A 871 -9.85 26.36 29.46
C VAL A 871 -8.71 25.39 29.09
N MET A 872 -7.45 25.72 29.38
CA MET A 872 -6.29 24.94 28.92
C MET A 872 -6.37 23.47 29.37
N THR A 873 -6.74 23.20 30.62
CA THR A 873 -6.82 21.83 31.16
C THR A 873 -7.88 20.99 30.43
N SER A 874 -9.09 21.54 30.25
CA SER A 874 -10.17 20.86 29.51
C SER A 874 -9.80 20.64 28.05
N ALA A 875 -9.11 21.60 27.42
CA ALA A 875 -8.63 21.47 26.05
C ALA A 875 -7.52 20.41 25.92
N VAL A 876 -6.57 20.34 26.87
CA VAL A 876 -5.55 19.29 26.92
C VAL A 876 -6.19 17.91 27.00
N PHE A 877 -7.13 17.71 27.94
CA PHE A 877 -7.86 16.45 28.06
C PHE A 877 -8.62 16.10 26.76
N SER A 878 -9.22 17.10 26.10
CA SER A 878 -9.95 16.90 24.85
C SER A 878 -9.09 16.50 23.66
N PHE A 879 -7.79 16.79 23.71
CA PHE A 879 -6.80 16.37 22.72
C PHE A 879 -5.96 15.16 23.17
N ALA A 880 -6.18 14.63 24.38
CA ALA A 880 -5.46 13.46 24.87
C ALA A 880 -5.64 12.26 23.91
N GLY A 881 -4.58 11.48 23.71
CA GLY A 881 -4.61 10.32 22.83
C GLY A 881 -4.24 10.62 21.37
N VAL A 882 -4.00 11.87 20.97
CA VAL A 882 -3.39 12.18 19.65
C VAL A 882 -1.99 11.59 19.51
N GLU A 883 -1.25 11.45 20.60
CA GLU A 883 0.07 10.80 20.65
C GLU A 883 0.02 9.27 20.45
N SER A 884 -1.17 8.65 20.58
CA SER A 884 -1.33 7.20 20.42
C SER A 884 -1.10 6.72 18.98
N ILE A 885 -1.19 7.62 17.99
CA ILE A 885 -0.92 7.33 16.58
C ILE A 885 0.50 6.74 16.42
N ALA A 886 1.48 7.31 17.12
CA ALA A 886 2.86 6.83 17.05
C ALA A 886 3.06 5.50 17.79
N MET A 887 2.18 5.12 18.72
CA MET A 887 2.28 3.83 19.43
C MET A 887 2.05 2.65 18.51
N ALA A 888 1.31 2.86 17.41
CA ALA A 888 1.14 1.89 16.37
C ALA A 888 2.27 1.90 15.33
N ALA A 889 3.30 2.75 15.45
CA ALA A 889 4.39 2.85 14.47
C ALA A 889 5.10 1.50 14.25
N ALA A 890 5.36 0.73 15.32
CA ALA A 890 5.96 -0.60 15.22
C ALA A 890 5.01 -1.68 14.67
N GLU A 891 3.70 -1.41 14.68
CA GLU A 891 2.67 -2.26 14.07
C GLU A 891 2.30 -1.79 12.64
N THR A 892 2.88 -0.68 12.18
CA THR A 892 2.61 -0.04 10.88
C THR A 892 3.63 -0.51 9.86
N ARG A 893 3.18 -0.82 8.63
CA ARG A 893 4.07 -1.35 7.57
C ARG A 893 5.13 -0.35 7.14
N ASN A 894 4.74 0.87 6.76
CA ASN A 894 5.68 1.94 6.40
C ASN A 894 5.59 3.11 7.39
N PRO A 895 6.17 3.00 8.59
CA PRO A 895 6.02 4.03 9.60
C PRO A 895 6.69 5.34 9.18
N ALA A 896 7.77 5.29 8.39
CA ALA A 896 8.49 6.46 7.89
C ALA A 896 7.63 7.39 7.02
N ARG A 897 6.66 6.85 6.26
CA ARG A 897 5.70 7.65 5.46
C ARG A 897 4.33 7.78 6.12
N ALA A 898 3.80 6.69 6.67
CA ALA A 898 2.43 6.63 7.19
C ALA A 898 2.26 7.44 8.49
N ILE A 899 3.24 7.40 9.40
CA ILE A 899 3.15 8.13 10.67
C ILE A 899 3.21 9.64 10.43
N PRO A 900 4.14 10.21 9.64
CA PRO A 900 4.11 11.63 9.28
C PRO A 900 2.82 12.06 8.58
N LYS A 901 2.28 11.25 7.67
CA LYS A 901 1.01 11.53 6.99
C LYS A 901 -0.15 11.59 7.99
N ALA A 902 -0.21 10.63 8.91
CA ALA A 902 -1.22 10.61 9.97
C ALA A 902 -1.08 11.82 10.92
N CYS A 903 0.14 12.15 11.37
CA CYS A 903 0.43 13.32 12.19
C CYS A 903 0.05 14.64 11.49
N LYS A 904 0.31 14.78 10.18
CA LYS A 904 -0.12 15.95 9.37
C LYS A 904 -1.65 16.05 9.29
N ASN A 905 -2.36 14.93 9.22
CA ASN A 905 -3.83 14.95 9.15
C ASN A 905 -4.49 15.40 10.46
N VAL A 906 -3.79 15.33 11.61
CA VAL A 906 -4.28 15.87 12.89
C VAL A 906 -4.55 17.39 12.80
N PHE A 907 -3.85 18.12 11.92
CA PHE A 907 -4.08 19.56 11.72
C PHE A 907 -5.47 19.87 11.18
N ILE A 908 -5.83 19.18 10.10
CA ILE A 908 -7.15 19.30 9.47
C ILE A 908 -8.23 18.90 10.48
N ARG A 909 -7.96 17.87 11.27
CA ARG A 909 -8.84 17.40 12.34
C ARG A 909 -9.10 18.47 13.42
N ILE A 910 -8.05 19.14 13.92
CA ILE A 910 -8.18 20.21 14.93
C ILE A 910 -9.02 21.37 14.37
N LEU A 911 -8.73 21.81 13.15
CA LEU A 911 -9.42 22.93 12.51
C LEU A 911 -10.90 22.63 12.22
N VAL A 912 -11.20 21.45 11.67
CA VAL A 912 -12.55 21.11 11.22
C VAL A 912 -13.44 20.60 12.35
N PHE A 913 -12.94 19.76 13.26
CA PHE A 913 -13.80 19.12 14.27
C PHE A 913 -13.82 19.82 15.63
N TYR A 914 -12.77 20.54 16.02
CA TYR A 914 -12.74 21.25 17.31
C TYR A 914 -13.06 22.73 17.12
N ILE A 915 -12.25 23.46 16.33
CA ILE A 915 -12.41 24.91 16.20
C ILE A 915 -13.79 25.28 15.65
N LEU A 916 -14.26 24.57 14.61
CA LEU A 916 -15.60 24.81 14.07
C LEU A 916 -16.71 24.42 15.05
N ALA A 917 -16.62 23.26 15.71
CA ALA A 917 -17.61 22.83 16.69
C ALA A 917 -17.75 23.83 17.85
N ILE A 918 -16.64 24.33 18.36
CA ILE A 918 -16.59 25.31 19.46
C ILE A 918 -17.13 26.67 19.01
N LEU A 919 -16.80 27.10 17.79
CA LEU A 919 -17.36 28.31 17.21
C LEU A 919 -18.88 28.22 17.12
N ILE A 920 -19.40 27.10 16.61
CA ILE A 920 -20.85 26.85 16.52
C ILE A 920 -21.48 26.84 17.91
N VAL A 921 -20.93 26.10 18.87
CA VAL A 921 -21.44 26.05 20.25
C VAL A 921 -21.43 27.42 20.92
N GLY A 922 -20.36 28.18 20.79
CA GLY A 922 -20.25 29.51 21.36
C GLY A 922 -21.24 30.52 20.76
N MET A 923 -21.77 30.25 19.56
CA MET A 923 -22.88 31.02 19.00
C MET A 923 -24.25 30.56 19.52
N LEU A 924 -24.40 29.30 19.93
CA LEU A 924 -25.68 28.68 20.24
C LEU A 924 -26.07 28.70 21.72
N VAL A 925 -25.10 28.72 22.62
CA VAL A 925 -25.35 28.62 24.06
C VAL A 925 -24.75 29.82 24.77
N ARG A 926 -25.52 30.41 25.69
CA ARG A 926 -25.03 31.50 26.54
C ARG A 926 -24.03 30.96 27.55
N SER A 927 -22.95 31.67 27.81
CA SER A 927 -21.95 31.26 28.81
C SER A 927 -22.46 31.35 30.25
N ASP A 928 -23.55 32.07 30.50
CA ASP A 928 -24.21 32.19 31.80
C ASP A 928 -25.43 31.25 31.97
N ASP A 929 -25.62 30.27 31.07
CA ASP A 929 -26.69 29.27 31.19
C ASP A 929 -26.43 28.34 32.38
N GLU A 930 -27.37 28.30 33.34
CA GLU A 930 -27.24 27.50 34.57
C GLU A 930 -27.10 25.99 34.29
N ARG A 931 -27.65 25.51 33.17
CA ARG A 931 -27.55 24.10 32.76
C ARG A 931 -26.14 23.67 32.41
N LEU A 932 -25.24 24.60 32.11
CA LEU A 932 -23.81 24.30 31.90
C LEU A 932 -23.09 23.90 33.20
N ASN A 933 -23.66 24.17 34.38
CA ASN A 933 -23.09 23.85 35.70
C ASN A 933 -23.99 22.94 36.55
N ASP A 934 -24.96 22.26 35.95
CA ASP A 934 -25.88 21.42 36.71
C ASP A 934 -25.17 20.18 37.29
N GLN A 935 -24.85 20.23 38.58
CA GLN A 935 -24.19 19.15 39.33
C GLN A 935 -25.12 17.95 39.61
N SER A 936 -26.42 18.07 39.34
CA SER A 936 -27.41 17.03 39.61
C SER A 936 -27.54 15.97 38.50
N GLY A 937 -26.83 16.14 37.38
CA GLY A 937 -26.86 15.17 36.27
C GLY A 937 -28.12 15.19 35.40
N ALA A 938 -29.15 15.92 35.83
CA ALA A 938 -30.50 15.78 35.30
C ALA A 938 -30.82 16.60 34.04
N ALA A 939 -29.89 17.41 33.49
CA ALA A 939 -30.14 18.12 32.24
C ALA A 939 -28.86 18.39 31.42
N GLY A 940 -28.79 17.77 30.22
CA GLY A 940 -28.03 18.21 29.06
C GLY A 940 -26.76 19.03 29.29
N GLN A 941 -25.69 18.43 29.81
CA GLN A 941 -24.38 19.11 29.99
C GLN A 941 -23.68 19.42 28.67
N SER A 942 -23.97 18.65 27.61
CA SER A 942 -23.44 18.93 26.28
C SER A 942 -24.09 20.20 25.72
N PRO A 943 -23.31 21.24 25.36
CA PRO A 943 -23.88 22.48 24.80
C PRO A 943 -24.71 22.25 23.53
N PHE A 944 -24.39 21.19 22.78
CA PHE A 944 -25.17 20.79 21.62
C PHE A 944 -26.56 20.25 21.99
N VAL A 945 -26.67 19.53 23.11
CA VAL A 945 -27.94 19.04 23.65
C VAL A 945 -28.76 20.20 24.19
N ILE A 946 -28.13 21.15 24.89
CA ILE A 946 -28.78 22.39 25.36
C ILE A 946 -29.39 23.15 24.18
N ALA A 947 -28.60 23.37 23.12
CA ALA A 947 -29.04 24.08 21.93
C ALA A 947 -30.20 23.37 21.21
N ALA A 948 -30.12 22.05 21.05
CA ALA A 948 -31.18 21.27 20.40
C ALA A 948 -32.48 21.24 21.21
N SER A 949 -32.37 21.13 22.54
CA SER A 949 -33.53 21.20 23.44
C SER A 949 -34.16 22.59 23.45
N ALA A 950 -33.35 23.66 23.44
CA ALA A 950 -33.83 25.04 23.35
C ALA A 950 -34.51 25.33 22.00
N ALA A 951 -34.07 24.67 20.92
CA ALA A 951 -34.71 24.75 19.61
C ALA A 951 -36.01 23.92 19.49
N GLY A 952 -36.43 23.21 20.55
CA GLY A 952 -37.67 22.45 20.58
C GLY A 952 -37.65 21.15 19.76
N ILE A 953 -36.48 20.55 19.53
CA ILE A 953 -36.34 19.30 18.75
C ILE A 953 -36.18 18.10 19.72
N PRO A 954 -37.25 17.38 20.07
CA PRO A 954 -37.25 16.46 21.22
C PRO A 954 -36.37 15.20 21.01
N ALA A 955 -36.19 14.75 19.77
CA ALA A 955 -35.45 13.51 19.49
C ALA A 955 -33.92 13.68 19.53
N ILE A 956 -33.41 14.87 19.23
CA ILE A 956 -31.97 15.10 19.04
C ILE A 956 -31.16 14.94 20.34
N PRO A 957 -31.58 15.52 21.49
CA PRO A 957 -30.91 15.31 22.78
C PRO A 957 -30.59 13.84 23.08
N SER A 958 -31.57 12.95 22.88
CA SER A 958 -31.41 11.52 23.12
C SER A 958 -30.44 10.87 22.13
N VAL A 959 -30.48 11.23 20.85
CA VAL A 959 -29.56 10.67 19.85
C VAL A 959 -28.11 11.09 20.16
N VAL A 960 -27.91 12.37 20.47
CA VAL A 960 -26.58 12.92 20.79
C VAL A 960 -26.01 12.22 22.02
N ASN A 961 -26.75 12.15 23.12
CA ASN A 961 -26.25 11.50 24.33
C ASN A 961 -25.92 10.00 24.11
N ALA A 962 -26.75 9.27 23.35
CA ALA A 962 -26.52 7.84 23.10
C ALA A 962 -25.21 7.62 22.32
N VAL A 963 -24.98 8.45 21.32
CA VAL A 963 -23.77 8.41 20.50
C VAL A 963 -22.54 8.86 21.30
N VAL A 964 -22.66 9.86 22.19
CA VAL A 964 -21.57 10.28 23.08
C VAL A 964 -21.19 9.19 24.09
N ILE A 965 -22.14 8.37 24.59
CA ILE A 965 -21.82 7.20 25.43
C ILE A 965 -20.94 6.22 24.66
N THR A 966 -21.27 5.91 23.40
CA THR A 966 -20.42 5.03 22.59
C THR A 966 -19.04 5.66 22.33
N SER A 967 -18.96 6.99 22.26
CA SER A 967 -17.69 7.71 22.13
C SER A 967 -16.82 7.59 23.38
N ALA A 968 -17.42 7.72 24.57
CA ALA A 968 -16.74 7.56 25.86
C ALA A 968 -16.25 6.12 26.06
N TRP A 969 -17.08 5.13 25.69
CA TRP A 969 -16.69 3.73 25.78
C TRP A 969 -15.55 3.38 24.82
N SER A 970 -15.58 3.91 23.59
CA SER A 970 -14.47 3.79 22.64
C SER A 970 -13.17 4.39 23.19
N ALA A 971 -13.21 5.59 23.80
CA ALA A 971 -12.05 6.19 24.45
C ALA A 971 -11.50 5.32 25.60
N SER A 972 -12.38 4.70 26.40
CA SER A 972 -12.01 3.73 27.45
C SER A 972 -11.24 2.54 26.86
N ASN A 973 -11.74 1.97 25.76
CA ASN A 973 -11.12 0.83 25.08
C ASN A 973 -9.75 1.21 24.49
N GLN A 974 -9.61 2.42 23.94
CA GLN A 974 -8.34 2.94 23.43
C GLN A 974 -7.30 3.10 24.55
N SER A 975 -7.68 3.66 25.70
CA SER A 975 -6.79 3.79 26.87
C SER A 975 -6.37 2.43 27.43
N LEU A 976 -7.29 1.45 27.46
CA LEU A 976 -6.95 0.08 27.83
C LEU A 976 -5.94 -0.55 26.85
N LEU A 977 -6.14 -0.34 25.55
CA LEU A 977 -5.25 -0.84 24.51
C LEU A 977 -3.83 -0.26 24.63
N ALA A 978 -3.74 1.07 24.81
CA ALA A 978 -2.48 1.78 24.96
C ALA A 978 -1.78 1.39 26.27
N GLY A 979 -2.51 1.39 27.38
CA GLY A 979 -1.98 1.06 28.71
C GLY A 979 -1.41 -0.36 28.79
N THR A 980 -2.14 -1.35 28.23
CA THR A 980 -1.70 -2.75 28.25
C THR A 980 -0.42 -2.98 27.43
N ARG A 981 -0.28 -2.30 26.28
CA ARG A 981 0.93 -2.35 25.43
C ARG A 981 2.15 -1.73 26.11
N VAL A 982 2.00 -0.58 26.76
CA VAL A 982 3.11 0.06 27.49
C VAL A 982 3.51 -0.78 28.70
N LEU A 983 2.55 -1.27 29.48
CA LEU A 983 2.86 -2.12 30.64
C LEU A 983 3.56 -3.43 30.23
N TYR A 984 3.14 -4.03 29.12
CA TYR A 984 3.79 -5.19 28.54
C TYR A 984 5.23 -4.86 28.09
N GLY A 985 5.44 -3.73 27.41
CA GLY A 985 6.78 -3.25 27.00
C GLY A 985 7.71 -2.99 28.19
N LEU A 986 7.21 -2.38 29.26
CA LEU A 986 7.97 -2.20 30.51
C LEU A 986 8.34 -3.56 31.14
N ALA A 987 7.45 -4.55 31.09
CA ALA A 987 7.73 -5.89 31.62
C ALA A 987 8.80 -6.63 30.82
N LEU A 988 8.83 -6.48 29.49
CA LEU A 988 9.86 -7.05 28.63
C LEU A 988 11.26 -6.56 29.04
N LYS A 989 11.38 -5.29 29.41
CA LYS A 989 12.62 -4.65 29.85
C LYS A 989 12.92 -4.82 31.35
N ARG A 990 12.16 -5.65 32.06
CA ARG A 990 12.27 -5.83 33.53
C ARG A 990 12.12 -4.51 34.31
N GLN A 991 11.41 -3.55 33.72
CA GLN A 991 10.97 -2.30 34.34
C GLN A 991 9.59 -2.46 35.02
N ALA A 992 8.88 -3.54 34.70
CA ALA A 992 7.72 -4.04 35.41
C ALA A 992 7.86 -5.55 35.71
N PRO A 993 7.10 -6.11 36.66
CA PRO A 993 7.11 -7.54 36.97
C PRO A 993 6.86 -8.45 35.76
N GLN A 994 7.61 -9.55 35.65
CA GLN A 994 7.51 -10.48 34.50
C GLN A 994 6.16 -11.19 34.36
N ILE A 995 5.29 -11.16 35.38
CA ILE A 995 3.94 -11.72 35.31
C ILE A 995 3.10 -11.06 34.20
N PHE A 996 3.38 -9.80 33.87
CA PHE A 996 2.69 -9.04 32.83
C PHE A 996 2.99 -9.52 31.41
N LEU A 997 4.00 -10.39 31.22
CA LEU A 997 4.33 -10.99 29.92
C LEU A 997 3.41 -12.14 29.51
N ARG A 998 2.47 -12.56 30.37
CA ARG A 998 1.57 -13.66 30.05
C ARG A 998 0.51 -13.23 29.03
N THR A 999 0.49 -13.91 27.90
CA THR A 999 -0.47 -13.70 26.81
C THR A 999 -1.43 -14.89 26.65
N THR A 1000 -2.59 -14.65 26.04
CA THR A 1000 -3.50 -15.72 25.57
C THR A 1000 -2.95 -16.39 24.30
N ALA A 1001 -3.57 -17.49 23.87
CA ALA A 1001 -3.21 -18.17 22.62
C ALA A 1001 -3.30 -17.27 21.36
N TRP A 1002 -4.05 -16.17 21.43
CA TRP A 1002 -4.20 -15.18 20.36
C TRP A 1002 -3.33 -13.93 20.56
N GLY A 1003 -2.37 -13.95 21.49
CA GLY A 1003 -1.39 -12.87 21.69
C GLY A 1003 -1.86 -11.69 22.57
N VAL A 1004 -2.96 -11.83 23.31
CA VAL A 1004 -3.50 -10.75 24.16
C VAL A 1004 -2.88 -10.81 25.57
N PRO A 1005 -2.26 -9.74 26.10
CA PRO A 1005 -1.63 -9.73 27.43
C PRO A 1005 -2.68 -9.64 28.56
N TYR A 1006 -3.37 -10.75 28.83
CA TYR A 1006 -4.52 -10.79 29.73
C TYR A 1006 -4.21 -10.35 31.17
N VAL A 1007 -2.97 -10.55 31.65
CA VAL A 1007 -2.59 -10.07 33.00
C VAL A 1007 -2.54 -8.55 33.05
N CYS A 1008 -2.06 -7.89 31.99
CA CYS A 1008 -2.13 -6.44 31.88
C CYS A 1008 -3.60 -5.98 31.86
N VAL A 1009 -4.46 -6.66 31.08
CA VAL A 1009 -5.90 -6.33 31.02
C VAL A 1009 -6.52 -6.39 32.41
N LEU A 1010 -6.34 -7.50 33.13
CA LEU A 1010 -6.87 -7.67 34.50
C LEU A 1010 -6.34 -6.62 35.48
N PHE A 1011 -5.08 -6.21 35.34
CA PHE A 1011 -4.50 -5.14 36.16
C PHE A 1011 -5.22 -3.82 35.93
N PHE A 1012 -5.44 -3.41 34.67
CA PHE A 1012 -6.22 -2.20 34.38
C PHE A 1012 -7.68 -2.35 34.83
N THR A 1013 -8.30 -3.53 34.67
CA THR A 1013 -9.66 -3.82 35.14
C THR A 1013 -9.81 -3.55 36.65
N CYS A 1014 -8.82 -3.90 37.47
CA CYS A 1014 -8.84 -3.61 38.91
C CYS A 1014 -8.96 -2.11 39.21
N PHE A 1015 -8.34 -1.25 38.39
CA PHE A 1015 -8.39 0.20 38.56
C PHE A 1015 -9.61 0.85 37.93
N MET A 1016 -10.31 0.20 37.00
CA MET A 1016 -11.61 0.70 36.51
C MET A 1016 -12.64 0.84 37.64
N PHE A 1017 -12.49 0.08 38.73
CA PHE A 1017 -13.31 0.22 39.93
C PHE A 1017 -13.16 1.60 40.62
N LEU A 1018 -12.15 2.41 40.28
CA LEU A 1018 -12.08 3.80 40.74
C LEU A 1018 -13.30 4.62 40.31
N SER A 1019 -14.01 4.24 39.24
CA SER A 1019 -15.27 4.87 38.85
C SER A 1019 -16.35 4.80 39.95
N PHE A 1020 -16.27 3.86 40.89
CA PHE A 1020 -17.18 3.79 42.05
C PHE A 1020 -17.08 5.00 42.98
N MET A 1021 -16.01 5.79 42.91
CA MET A 1021 -15.92 7.06 43.65
C MET A 1021 -17.04 8.04 43.29
N SER A 1022 -17.63 7.91 42.08
CA SER A 1022 -18.80 8.68 41.66
C SER A 1022 -20.01 8.52 42.58
N LEU A 1023 -20.13 7.38 43.27
CA LEU A 1023 -21.23 7.10 44.20
C LEU A 1023 -21.12 7.91 45.51
N SER A 1024 -19.90 8.26 45.92
CA SER A 1024 -19.68 8.96 47.20
C SER A 1024 -19.52 10.47 47.05
N ASN A 1025 -19.02 10.96 45.91
CA ASN A 1025 -18.69 12.38 45.71
C ASN A 1025 -19.41 13.04 44.52
N GLY A 1026 -20.29 12.30 43.84
CA GLY A 1026 -20.98 12.74 42.61
C GLY A 1026 -20.14 12.47 41.36
N ALA A 1027 -20.79 12.06 40.27
CA ALA A 1027 -20.13 11.66 39.04
C ALA A 1027 -19.35 12.81 38.38
N MET A 1028 -19.92 14.02 38.33
CA MET A 1028 -19.25 15.19 37.74
C MET A 1028 -18.00 15.63 38.50
N THR A 1029 -18.03 15.61 39.83
CA THR A 1029 -16.87 15.97 40.66
C THR A 1029 -15.71 15.00 40.43
N VAL A 1030 -15.99 13.70 40.44
CA VAL A 1030 -14.99 12.66 40.20
C VAL A 1030 -14.48 12.69 38.77
N PHE A 1031 -15.35 12.96 37.80
CA PHE A 1031 -14.94 13.16 36.41
C PHE A 1031 -13.87 14.25 36.31
N TRP A 1032 -14.09 15.43 36.91
CA TRP A 1032 -13.11 16.51 36.85
C TRP A 1032 -11.80 16.21 37.58
N TRP A 1033 -11.84 15.53 38.73
CA TRP A 1033 -10.61 15.08 39.40
C TRP A 1033 -9.76 14.16 38.52
N LEU A 1034 -10.40 13.21 37.82
CA LEU A 1034 -9.70 12.30 36.93
C LEU A 1034 -9.24 13.01 35.64
N VAL A 1035 -10.00 13.99 35.15
CA VAL A 1035 -9.63 14.84 34.01
C VAL A 1035 -8.37 15.65 34.32
N ASP A 1036 -8.30 16.31 35.48
CA ASP A 1036 -7.13 17.11 35.88
C ASP A 1036 -5.86 16.26 35.94
N LEU A 1037 -5.94 15.09 36.60
CA LEU A 1037 -4.82 14.16 36.71
C LEU A 1037 -4.41 13.64 35.33
N THR A 1038 -5.37 13.26 34.48
CA THR A 1038 -5.09 12.78 33.12
C THR A 1038 -4.44 13.88 32.27
N ALA A 1039 -4.93 15.12 32.36
CA ALA A 1039 -4.36 16.26 31.63
C ALA A 1039 -2.93 16.56 32.06
N ALA A 1040 -2.62 16.49 33.36
CA ALA A 1040 -1.25 16.64 33.86
C ALA A 1040 -0.31 15.58 33.28
N GLY A 1041 -0.70 14.31 33.28
CA GLY A 1041 0.07 13.21 32.70
C GLY A 1041 0.27 13.34 31.18
N VAL A 1042 -0.74 13.84 30.46
CA VAL A 1042 -0.65 14.12 29.01
C VAL A 1042 0.34 15.25 28.73
N LEU A 1043 0.31 16.34 29.50
CA LEU A 1043 1.29 17.44 29.37
C LEU A 1043 2.72 16.96 29.63
N ILE A 1044 2.94 16.11 30.62
CA ILE A 1044 4.26 15.50 30.86
C ILE A 1044 4.70 14.66 29.65
N SER A 1045 3.78 13.89 29.06
CA SER A 1045 4.05 13.09 27.86
C SER A 1045 4.39 13.95 26.65
N TRP A 1046 3.62 15.02 26.40
CA TRP A 1046 3.88 15.99 25.33
C TRP A 1046 5.19 16.73 25.53
N ALA A 1047 5.51 17.14 26.77
CA ALA A 1047 6.80 17.74 27.10
C ALA A 1047 7.95 16.77 26.80
N SER A 1048 7.79 15.48 27.10
CA SER A 1048 8.78 14.46 26.73
C SER A 1048 8.92 14.29 25.22
N ILE A 1049 7.84 14.30 24.45
CA ILE A 1049 7.88 14.21 22.98
C ILE A 1049 8.67 15.39 22.40
N LEU A 1050 8.37 16.60 22.85
CA LEU A 1050 9.03 17.81 22.39
C LEU A 1050 10.52 17.83 22.81
N LEU A 1051 10.83 17.36 24.02
CA LEU A 1051 12.20 17.21 24.49
C LEU A 1051 12.99 16.19 23.65
N ASN A 1052 12.37 15.06 23.30
CA ASN A 1052 12.97 14.04 22.44
C ASN A 1052 13.37 14.65 21.09
N HIS A 1053 12.45 15.39 20.45
CA HIS A 1053 12.71 16.07 19.17
C HIS A 1053 13.83 17.12 19.28
N ILE A 1054 13.80 17.99 20.29
CA ILE A 1054 14.85 18.99 20.52
C ILE A 1054 16.20 18.29 20.68
N ARG A 1055 16.27 17.20 21.44
CA ARG A 1055 17.52 16.45 21.66
C ARG A 1055 18.01 15.76 20.38
N LEU A 1056 17.12 15.20 19.57
CA LEU A 1056 17.45 14.66 18.26
C LEU A 1056 18.10 15.75 17.38
N ARG A 1057 17.45 16.92 17.25
CA ARG A 1057 17.96 18.03 16.42
C ARG A 1057 19.30 18.58 16.92
N LEU A 1058 19.48 18.69 18.24
CA LEU A 1058 20.76 19.10 18.84
C LEU A 1058 21.87 18.06 18.63
N ALA A 1059 21.55 16.77 18.71
CA ALA A 1059 22.48 15.68 18.46
C ALA A 1059 22.93 15.64 17.00
N MET A 1060 22.01 15.77 16.04
CA MET A 1060 22.34 15.88 14.61
C MET A 1060 23.28 17.06 14.35
N LYS A 1061 22.98 18.23 14.89
CA LYS A 1061 23.84 19.42 14.78
C LYS A 1061 25.24 19.18 15.38
N LYS A 1062 25.32 18.50 16.54
CA LYS A 1062 26.59 18.22 17.23
C LYS A 1062 27.44 17.18 16.48
N GLN A 1063 26.80 16.21 15.83
CA GLN A 1063 27.44 15.12 15.09
C GLN A 1063 27.69 15.48 13.61
N GLY A 1064 27.32 16.69 13.16
CA GLY A 1064 27.52 17.14 11.78
C GLY A 1064 26.59 16.49 10.76
N ILE A 1065 25.43 15.99 11.20
CA ILE A 1065 24.45 15.32 10.34
C ILE A 1065 23.44 16.35 9.79
N PRO A 1066 23.28 16.48 8.46
CA PRO A 1066 22.30 17.38 7.85
C PRO A 1066 20.86 16.96 8.18
N ILE A 1067 19.95 17.93 8.34
CA ILE A 1067 18.54 17.68 8.71
C ILE A 1067 17.82 16.92 7.58
N GLU A 1068 18.27 17.11 6.35
CA GLU A 1068 17.78 16.51 5.12
C GLU A 1068 17.89 14.97 5.14
N LYS A 1069 18.74 14.41 6.03
CA LYS A 1069 18.83 12.96 6.23
C LYS A 1069 17.62 12.37 6.98
N LEU A 1070 16.82 13.16 7.67
CA LEU A 1070 15.62 12.65 8.33
C LEU A 1070 14.59 12.19 7.28
N PRO A 1071 13.98 11.00 7.44
CA PRO A 1071 12.95 10.49 6.51
C PRO A 1071 11.78 11.45 6.31
N TRP A 1072 11.49 12.26 7.32
CA TRP A 1072 10.59 13.38 7.22
C TRP A 1072 11.11 14.53 8.10
N HIS A 1073 11.14 15.74 7.54
CA HIS A 1073 11.60 16.94 8.25
C HIS A 1073 10.90 18.21 7.76
N ASN A 1074 10.92 19.25 8.60
CA ASN A 1074 10.59 20.61 8.21
C ASN A 1074 11.51 21.61 8.94
N SER A 1075 11.72 22.78 8.34
CA SER A 1075 12.68 23.77 8.85
C SER A 1075 12.21 24.48 10.13
N TRP A 1076 10.89 24.62 10.32
CA TRP A 1076 10.30 25.37 11.43
C TRP A 1076 10.05 24.53 12.70
N THR A 1077 10.14 23.20 12.61
CA THR A 1077 9.71 22.27 13.68
C THR A 1077 10.58 22.33 14.94
N PHE A 1078 11.84 22.75 14.81
CA PHE A 1078 12.70 22.99 15.97
C PHE A 1078 12.19 24.16 16.83
N TYR A 1079 11.80 25.27 16.18
CA TYR A 1079 11.28 26.44 16.87
C TYR A 1079 9.92 26.18 17.50
N SER A 1080 9.03 25.48 16.78
CA SER A 1080 7.74 25.08 17.34
C SER A 1080 7.91 24.09 18.49
N SER A 1081 8.91 23.20 18.46
CA SER A 1081 9.15 22.26 19.56
C SER A 1081 9.60 22.98 20.83
N CYS A 1082 10.49 23.97 20.71
CA CYS A 1082 10.88 24.82 21.84
C CYS A 1082 9.70 25.62 22.40
N ALA A 1083 8.90 26.24 21.53
CA ALA A 1083 7.71 27.01 21.93
C ALA A 1083 6.65 26.10 22.58
N GLY A 1084 6.40 24.93 21.98
CA GLY A 1084 5.50 23.92 22.49
C GLY A 1084 5.94 23.39 23.85
N LEU A 1085 7.25 23.16 24.06
CA LEU A 1085 7.78 22.67 25.32
C LEU A 1085 7.58 23.70 26.43
N PHE A 1086 7.91 24.96 26.14
CA PHE A 1086 7.65 26.07 27.06
C PHE A 1086 6.17 26.16 27.42
N MET A 1087 5.27 26.13 26.43
CA MET A 1087 3.83 26.21 26.67
C MET A 1087 3.30 25.02 27.44
N THR A 1088 3.78 23.80 27.15
CA THR A 1088 3.36 22.58 27.85
C THR A 1088 3.75 22.63 29.34
N LEU A 1089 4.97 23.05 29.64
CA LEU A 1089 5.44 23.23 31.03
C LEU A 1089 4.69 24.38 31.73
N LEU A 1090 4.42 25.47 31.01
CA LEU A 1090 3.67 26.60 31.55
C LEU A 1090 2.25 26.17 31.92
N ILE A 1091 1.54 25.44 31.04
CA ILE A 1091 0.21 24.92 31.31
C ILE A 1091 0.26 23.92 32.46
N LEU A 1092 1.24 23.01 32.50
CA LEU A 1092 1.38 22.04 33.60
C LEU A 1092 1.56 22.72 34.97
N LEU A 1093 2.43 23.71 35.06
CA LEU A 1093 2.69 24.43 36.31
C LEU A 1093 1.52 25.33 36.73
N THR A 1094 0.72 25.79 35.76
CA THR A 1094 -0.41 26.69 36.01
C THR A 1094 -1.77 25.99 35.93
N GLY A 1095 -1.85 24.67 35.70
CA GLY A 1095 -3.13 23.96 35.49
C GLY A 1095 -4.07 24.08 36.71
N GLY A 1096 -3.51 24.01 37.91
CA GLY A 1096 -4.22 24.21 39.18
C GLY A 1096 -4.13 25.63 39.74
N PHE A 1097 -3.83 26.66 38.94
CA PHE A 1097 -3.51 28.01 39.45
C PHE A 1097 -4.55 28.60 40.41
N ARG A 1098 -5.81 28.19 40.29
CA ARG A 1098 -6.92 28.62 41.15
C ARG A 1098 -6.61 28.39 42.64
N VAL A 1099 -5.97 27.28 43.00
CA VAL A 1099 -5.72 26.93 44.42
C VAL A 1099 -4.75 27.88 45.11
N PHE A 1100 -3.94 28.60 44.33
CA PHE A 1100 -3.01 29.62 44.84
C PHE A 1100 -3.63 31.01 44.93
N THR A 1101 -4.87 31.20 44.47
CA THR A 1101 -5.57 32.48 44.57
C THR A 1101 -6.19 32.68 45.95
N ARG A 1102 -6.24 33.94 46.41
CA ARG A 1102 -6.70 34.28 47.77
C ARG A 1102 -8.13 33.77 48.01
N GLY A 1103 -8.29 32.88 48.98
CA GLY A 1103 -9.59 32.33 49.40
C GLY A 1103 -10.06 31.08 48.64
N ASN A 1104 -9.27 30.54 47.71
CA ASN A 1104 -9.63 29.37 46.90
C ASN A 1104 -8.75 28.13 47.18
N TRP A 1105 -8.16 28.02 48.37
CA TRP A 1105 -7.37 26.83 48.72
C TRP A 1105 -8.26 25.58 48.78
N ASP A 1106 -7.98 24.62 47.92
CA ASP A 1106 -8.64 23.33 47.85
C ASP A 1106 -7.58 22.22 47.83
N PRO A 1107 -7.44 21.43 48.92
CA PRO A 1107 -6.48 20.33 48.97
C PRO A 1107 -6.73 19.29 47.87
N VAL A 1108 -7.98 19.06 47.49
CA VAL A 1108 -8.32 18.05 46.48
C VAL A 1108 -7.91 18.54 45.10
N GLY A 1109 -8.29 19.76 44.72
CA GLY A 1109 -7.86 20.40 43.48
C GLY A 1109 -6.35 20.58 43.36
N PHE A 1110 -5.65 20.85 44.47
CA PHE A 1110 -4.19 20.91 44.48
C PHE A 1110 -3.58 19.54 44.15
N VAL A 1111 -4.07 18.47 44.79
CA VAL A 1111 -3.58 17.11 44.52
C VAL A 1111 -3.95 16.69 43.10
N SER A 1112 -5.20 16.87 42.65
CA SER A 1112 -5.63 16.47 41.30
C SER A 1112 -4.85 17.18 40.19
N SER A 1113 -4.48 18.45 40.40
CA SER A 1113 -3.76 19.23 39.38
C SER A 1113 -2.25 19.00 39.36
N TYR A 1114 -1.65 18.58 40.48
CA TYR A 1114 -0.18 18.61 40.64
C TYR A 1114 0.46 17.28 41.06
N LEU A 1115 -0.31 16.24 41.40
CA LEU A 1115 0.23 14.95 41.88
C LEU A 1115 1.20 14.27 40.90
N ASP A 1116 0.99 14.45 39.60
CA ASP A 1116 1.79 13.80 38.57
C ASP A 1116 3.24 14.31 38.54
N ILE A 1117 3.46 15.59 38.85
CA ILE A 1117 4.80 16.20 38.86
C ILE A 1117 5.75 15.49 39.85
N PRO A 1118 5.44 15.39 41.16
CA PRO A 1118 6.28 14.67 42.10
C PRO A 1118 6.30 13.17 41.82
N LEU A 1119 5.22 12.57 41.30
CA LEU A 1119 5.17 11.13 40.98
C LEU A 1119 6.17 10.76 39.87
N VAL A 1120 6.15 11.49 38.76
CA VAL A 1120 7.09 11.28 37.64
C VAL A 1120 8.51 11.66 38.05
N THR A 1121 8.68 12.75 38.80
CA THR A 1121 10.00 13.15 39.31
C THR A 1121 10.57 12.09 40.25
N ALA A 1122 9.75 11.51 41.14
CA ALA A 1122 10.17 10.42 42.02
C ALA A 1122 10.51 9.16 41.22
N ALA A 1123 9.69 8.75 40.25
CA ALA A 1123 9.98 7.61 39.38
C ALA A 1123 11.32 7.79 38.64
N TYR A 1124 11.56 8.99 38.11
CA TYR A 1124 12.83 9.35 37.46
C TYR A 1124 14.01 9.27 38.44
N LEU A 1125 13.92 9.94 39.59
CA LEU A 1125 15.03 9.99 40.56
C LEU A 1125 15.32 8.62 41.18
N ILE A 1126 14.29 7.85 41.56
CA ILE A 1126 14.44 6.50 42.10
C ILE A 1126 15.18 5.62 41.10
N TRP A 1127 14.73 5.57 39.85
CA TRP A 1127 15.38 4.76 38.83
C TRP A 1127 16.80 5.26 38.56
N LYS A 1128 17.00 6.57 38.49
CA LYS A 1128 18.31 7.19 38.27
C LYS A 1128 19.31 6.81 39.35
N PHE A 1129 18.93 6.82 40.62
CA PHE A 1129 19.82 6.48 41.72
C PHE A 1129 20.01 4.97 41.91
N VAL A 1130 18.95 4.17 41.76
CA VAL A 1130 19.00 2.70 41.89
C VAL A 1130 19.79 2.06 40.76
N LYS A 1131 19.53 2.47 39.51
CA LYS A 1131 20.19 1.94 38.31
C LYS A 1131 21.42 2.75 37.88
N LYS A 1132 21.71 3.86 38.56
CA LYS A 1132 22.87 4.74 38.31
C LYS A 1132 22.96 5.19 36.84
N THR A 1133 21.81 5.52 36.24
CA THR A 1133 21.74 5.95 34.83
C THR A 1133 22.32 7.35 34.65
N LYS A 1134 22.73 7.67 33.41
CA LYS A 1134 23.26 8.97 33.03
C LYS A 1134 22.44 9.53 31.86
N VAL A 1135 22.35 10.85 31.81
CA VAL A 1135 21.81 11.55 30.64
C VAL A 1135 22.74 11.27 29.48
N VAL A 1136 22.18 10.79 28.36
CA VAL A 1136 22.98 10.42 27.18
C VAL A 1136 23.63 11.68 26.60
N PRO A 1137 24.96 11.76 26.45
CA PRO A 1137 25.60 12.91 25.81
C PRO A 1137 25.17 13.06 24.34
N LEU A 1138 25.00 14.29 23.84
CA LEU A 1138 24.53 14.53 22.46
C LEU A 1138 25.42 13.89 21.38
N ALA A 1139 26.72 13.73 21.65
CA ALA A 1139 27.67 13.09 20.74
C ALA A 1139 27.62 11.56 20.79
N GLU A 1140 27.04 10.97 21.85
CA GLU A 1140 26.95 9.51 22.08
C GLU A 1140 25.57 8.96 21.73
N ILE A 1141 24.59 9.80 21.40
CA ILE A 1141 23.29 9.34 20.90
C ILE A 1141 23.57 8.58 19.59
N PRO A 1142 23.16 7.30 19.47
CA PRO A 1142 23.54 6.42 18.36
C PRO A 1142 22.71 6.73 17.11
N LEU A 1143 22.83 7.95 16.59
CA LEU A 1143 22.09 8.41 15.42
C LEU A 1143 22.51 7.67 14.16
N GLN A 1144 23.80 7.32 14.03
CA GLN A 1144 24.28 6.52 12.89
C GLN A 1144 23.65 5.13 12.90
N ASP A 1145 23.52 4.48 14.07
CA ASP A 1145 22.80 3.21 14.17
C ASP A 1145 21.30 3.37 13.95
N ALA A 1146 20.71 4.50 14.36
CA ALA A 1146 19.31 4.80 14.08
C ALA A 1146 19.04 5.07 12.60
N PHE A 1147 19.94 5.75 11.89
CA PHE A 1147 19.86 5.93 10.44
C PHE A 1147 20.14 4.62 9.72
N ARG A 1148 21.19 3.89 10.07
CA ARG A 1148 21.45 2.54 9.54
C ARG A 1148 20.27 1.63 9.79
N LYS A 1149 19.69 1.63 10.99
CA LYS A 1149 18.50 0.82 11.28
C LYS A 1149 17.25 1.35 10.59
N SER A 1150 17.10 2.66 10.39
CA SER A 1150 15.99 3.20 9.60
C SER A 1150 16.18 2.96 8.11
N GLU A 1151 17.41 2.82 7.64
CA GLU A 1151 17.82 2.43 6.30
C GLU A 1151 17.64 0.92 6.14
N GLU A 1152 17.96 0.10 7.14
CA GLU A 1152 17.69 -1.36 7.22
C GLU A 1152 16.19 -1.62 7.37
N ASP A 1153 15.48 -0.87 8.22
CA ASP A 1153 14.04 -0.94 8.36
C ASP A 1153 13.39 -0.32 7.12
N HIS A 1154 13.99 0.67 6.44
CA HIS A 1154 13.60 0.99 5.06
C HIS A 1154 13.86 -0.26 4.25
N GLU A 1155 15.06 -0.81 4.14
CA GLU A 1155 15.37 -2.03 3.42
C GLU A 1155 14.60 -3.28 3.87
N VAL A 1156 13.84 -3.33 4.98
CA VAL A 1156 12.95 -4.45 5.40
C VAL A 1156 11.47 -4.08 5.25
N VAL A 1157 11.14 -2.80 5.31
CA VAL A 1157 9.87 -2.24 4.81
C VAL A 1157 9.87 -2.17 3.28
N THR A 1158 11.07 -2.27 2.78
CA THR A 1158 11.54 -1.99 1.46
C THR A 1158 12.39 -3.24 0.98
N ALA A 1159 12.38 -4.40 1.72
CA ALA A 1159 12.56 -5.79 1.20
C ALA A 1159 11.63 -6.95 1.65
#